data_AF-A0A246RNB8-F1
#
_entry.id   AF-A0A246RNB8-F1
#
_cell.length_a   1.000
_cell.length_b   1.000
_cell.length_c   1.000
_cell.angle_alpha   90.00
_cell.angle_beta   90.00
_cell.angle_gamma   90.00
#
_symmetry.space_group_name_H-M   'P 1'
#
loop_
_entity.id
_entity.type
_entity.pdbx_description
1 polymer ?
#
loop_
_entity_poly.entity_id
_entity_poly.type
_entity_poly.pdbx_seq_one_letter_code
_entity_poly.pdbx_strand_id
1 'polypeptide(L)'
;MTPDAFDLSGRTALVTGGAGSVGRHIVTGLAQAGATVLINCFHSYPAARSLAAELTAAGHHVAVVRGSVARLPQVDRMFAEIRDTHGRLDILVNNAAAGTFVGLDELTDEHLDRAFDTNVKGALWCSRAALPLLSRSTGGAIVNVSSIGARYAPANYLGVGISKAALEALTRYLAAEFGPRGIRVNAASTGLIDNPVGRAFPGFDSVSENTVQATPLGRLADAQDLARLVLFLASPAAGWVTGQTVVADGGLGLLHRAMSPDPVGWSAAPAGQPVPRERIEVTAPSQPEPSPEDDPVVFVGMGLAVPGASSPEELTALQARGAELFVEVPPDRWAVDSFHDPDPAAPDKTYQRRSGFITDFRPHPALAAELATGSEPVEHTVLWLRHSVHQALEQVRTDAGDRFSISIGYTPDGNQHLQEALIRREVTAFAVEQGIEADDPELSGLLHRCLPLGEQAELPHLVGERAVAGLVPAGTPVTMVDTACSSSLYALDLGARALVAGEADIAVCGGAFALAPSGSVLFSKLHGLSQRGEVRALDRTADGVLFSDGAGVVVLKRLSRARRDGDRVLGVLSGVGLSADGRGKAIYAPATSGQELAVQRAMARSGMTPDQVDWVVAHATGTPAGDGAEFASLRNAYRGTQPVQVTSNKSLVGHTGWAAGVVSVIEVLAALRSGTIPAQFRFTEAPELFDLASTNLTVPTAPVPWPARTDRPRGAAVSGFGFGGTNAHVLIQEYRPDLAGTFGYGEHRPEPLVITAWSAHLPGCPDESAVAGWAGDQQPLPETFGEHYPVPPFQKLRMPASAVRATDRTQLMIVECMQRLDPVVRAISTARPGGTGVVVGHAGPTRNAVLYALRAYLDELGRGAELSSEPEAMRVLLKKLRERTHERIAAPVEDSFPGEMPNVVAARLSNYFDLRGLNIAVDAGEESLDRAFELARRYLEFGDLDLALVAGVNGNTLAGWRELIAEAAGGTAPPAEGAFLFAVTRRSFAIEHGLPVLADLDDPAARTSTGGLR
;
A
#
# COMPACT_ATOMS: atom_id res chain seq x y z
N MET A 1 4.59 32.24 -6.59
CA MET A 1 5.96 32.63 -6.17
C MET A 1 6.01 34.14 -6.12
N THR A 2 6.48 34.73 -5.02
CA THR A 2 6.71 36.18 -4.95
C THR A 2 7.83 36.56 -5.93
N PRO A 3 7.81 37.77 -6.51
CA PRO A 3 8.88 38.27 -7.39
C PRO A 3 10.29 38.17 -6.77
N ASP A 4 10.37 38.20 -5.44
CA ASP A 4 11.62 38.17 -4.66
C ASP A 4 12.38 36.84 -4.70
N ALA A 5 11.76 35.73 -5.14
CA ALA A 5 12.38 34.40 -5.05
C ALA A 5 13.59 34.18 -5.99
N PHE A 6 13.71 35.00 -7.04
CA PHE A 6 14.82 34.98 -8.00
C PHE A 6 15.72 36.21 -7.92
N ASP A 7 15.49 37.09 -6.94
CA ASP A 7 16.35 38.25 -6.73
C ASP A 7 17.72 37.82 -6.19
N LEU A 8 18.77 38.22 -6.92
CA LEU A 8 20.18 37.98 -6.60
C LEU A 8 20.93 39.28 -6.31
N SER A 9 20.22 40.37 -6.05
CA SER A 9 20.79 41.65 -5.65
C SER A 9 21.78 41.49 -4.49
N GLY A 10 23.00 41.98 -4.68
CA GLY A 10 24.08 41.88 -3.68
C GLY A 10 24.78 40.51 -3.61
N ARG A 11 24.45 39.55 -4.48
CA ARG A 11 25.17 38.27 -4.62
C ARG A 11 26.31 38.41 -5.64
N THR A 12 27.43 37.72 -5.40
CA THR A 12 28.52 37.59 -6.38
C THR A 12 28.56 36.19 -6.97
N ALA A 13 28.52 36.08 -8.31
CA ALA A 13 28.51 34.81 -9.02
C ALA A 13 29.73 34.63 -9.92
N LEU A 14 30.35 33.45 -9.94
CA LEU A 14 31.40 33.07 -10.89
C LEU A 14 30.85 32.04 -11.87
N VAL A 15 30.97 32.31 -13.18
CA VAL A 15 30.57 31.37 -14.23
C VAL A 15 31.81 30.94 -15.02
N THR A 16 32.18 29.67 -14.92
CA THR A 16 33.27 29.08 -15.71
C THR A 16 32.83 28.84 -17.15
N GLY A 17 33.68 29.16 -18.12
CA GLY A 17 33.30 29.13 -19.54
C GLY A 17 32.15 30.09 -19.90
N GLY A 18 31.99 31.18 -19.16
CA GLY A 18 30.82 32.07 -19.23
C GLY A 18 30.67 32.87 -20.53
N ALA A 19 31.63 32.79 -21.46
CA ALA A 19 31.58 33.45 -22.76
C ALA A 19 31.19 32.53 -23.93
N GLY A 20 31.01 31.23 -23.67
CA GLY A 20 30.51 30.27 -24.67
C GLY A 20 28.98 30.26 -24.76
N SER A 21 28.42 29.64 -25.80
CA SER A 21 26.97 29.59 -26.13
C SER A 21 26.02 29.64 -24.91
N VAL A 22 25.97 28.57 -24.11
CA VAL A 22 25.10 28.50 -22.91
C VAL A 22 25.60 29.44 -21.80
N GLY A 23 26.92 29.54 -21.61
CA GLY A 23 27.54 30.39 -20.60
C GLY A 23 27.12 31.86 -20.69
N ARG A 24 26.98 32.39 -21.91
CA ARG A 24 26.52 33.77 -22.16
C ARG A 24 25.10 33.98 -21.60
N HIS A 25 24.19 33.04 -21.83
CA HIS A 25 22.81 33.14 -21.35
C HIS A 25 22.73 32.99 -19.83
N ILE A 26 23.55 32.13 -19.23
CA ILE A 26 23.68 32.02 -17.78
C ILE A 26 24.17 33.35 -17.17
N VAL A 27 25.24 33.92 -17.74
CA VAL A 27 25.80 35.21 -17.28
C VAL A 27 24.76 36.32 -17.39
N THR A 28 24.08 36.43 -18.52
CA THR A 28 23.02 37.44 -18.73
C THR A 28 21.86 37.24 -17.74
N GLY A 29 21.38 36.01 -17.53
CA GLY A 29 20.29 35.71 -16.61
C GLY A 29 20.62 36.04 -15.15
N LEU A 30 21.83 35.72 -14.69
CA LEU A 30 22.30 36.07 -13.34
C LEU A 30 22.46 37.58 -13.17
N ALA A 31 22.98 38.28 -14.19
CA ALA A 31 23.14 39.74 -14.17
C ALA A 31 21.79 40.47 -14.16
N GLN A 32 20.82 40.00 -14.95
CA GLN A 32 19.44 40.52 -14.98
C GLN A 32 18.70 40.28 -13.67
N ALA A 33 19.02 39.19 -12.96
CA ALA A 33 18.53 38.92 -11.62
C ALA A 33 19.22 39.75 -10.52
N GLY A 34 20.16 40.64 -10.85
CA GLY A 34 20.79 41.57 -9.90
C GLY A 34 22.16 41.12 -9.35
N ALA A 35 22.70 39.98 -9.76
CA ALA A 35 24.01 39.51 -9.28
C ALA A 35 25.16 40.31 -9.90
N THR A 36 26.26 40.46 -9.15
CA THR A 36 27.58 40.81 -9.72
C THR A 36 28.19 39.54 -10.32
N VAL A 37 28.44 39.53 -11.62
CA VAL A 37 28.86 38.31 -12.35
C VAL A 37 30.32 38.38 -12.80
N LEU A 38 31.09 37.36 -12.44
CA LEU A 38 32.47 37.14 -12.86
C LEU A 38 32.48 36.10 -13.99
N ILE A 39 32.89 36.53 -15.17
CA ILE A 39 32.98 35.68 -16.36
C ILE A 39 34.38 35.06 -16.40
N ASN A 40 34.49 33.78 -16.08
CA ASN A 40 35.73 33.06 -16.33
C ASN A 40 35.84 32.64 -17.80
N CYS A 41 37.00 32.88 -18.39
CA CYS A 41 37.33 32.42 -19.74
C CYS A 41 38.82 32.07 -19.90
N PHE A 42 39.12 31.22 -20.89
CA PHE A 42 40.49 30.87 -21.26
C PHE A 42 40.75 31.10 -22.75
N HIS A 43 40.02 30.38 -23.62
CA HIS A 43 40.16 30.49 -25.09
C HIS A 43 39.30 31.61 -25.71
N SER A 44 38.32 32.15 -24.98
CA SER A 44 37.30 33.09 -25.48
C SER A 44 37.40 34.49 -24.87
N TYR A 45 38.62 34.94 -24.54
CA TYR A 45 38.83 36.22 -23.85
C TYR A 45 38.24 37.46 -24.57
N PRO A 46 38.35 37.62 -25.91
CA PRO A 46 37.70 38.73 -26.60
C PRO A 46 36.17 38.72 -26.47
N ALA A 47 35.55 37.55 -26.59
CA ALA A 47 34.11 37.38 -26.44
C ALA A 47 33.64 37.68 -25.02
N ALA A 48 34.40 37.26 -24.01
CA ALA A 48 34.12 37.55 -22.60
C ALA A 48 34.13 39.06 -22.32
N ARG A 49 35.14 39.79 -22.84
CA ARG A 49 35.18 41.26 -22.70
C ARG A 49 34.04 41.96 -23.44
N SER A 50 33.68 41.46 -24.63
CA SER A 50 32.54 41.99 -25.39
C SER A 50 31.23 41.85 -24.63
N LEU A 51 30.97 40.67 -24.07
CA LEU A 51 29.79 40.41 -23.23
C LEU A 51 29.81 41.25 -21.94
N ALA A 52 30.96 41.37 -21.28
CA ALA A 52 31.08 42.22 -20.09
C ALA A 52 30.80 43.70 -20.41
N ALA A 53 31.32 44.22 -21.52
CA ALA A 53 31.07 45.60 -21.95
C ALA A 53 29.60 45.84 -22.29
N GLU A 54 28.96 44.88 -22.99
CA GLU A 54 27.54 44.91 -23.32
C GLU A 54 26.64 44.96 -22.07
N LEU A 55 26.88 44.06 -21.11
CA LEU A 55 26.09 44.01 -19.88
C LEU A 55 26.37 45.20 -18.95
N THR A 56 27.60 45.70 -18.94
CA THR A 56 27.95 46.93 -18.20
C THR A 56 27.24 48.14 -18.80
N ALA A 57 27.16 48.25 -20.13
CA ALA A 57 26.41 49.30 -20.80
C ALA A 57 24.90 49.21 -20.53
N ALA A 58 24.38 48.00 -20.29
CA ALA A 58 23.01 47.76 -19.85
C ALA A 58 22.78 47.98 -18.34
N GLY A 59 23.80 48.42 -17.59
CA GLY A 59 23.71 48.76 -16.17
C GLY A 59 23.98 47.62 -15.19
N HIS A 60 24.48 46.47 -15.65
CA HIS A 60 24.82 45.34 -14.78
C HIS A 60 26.29 45.34 -14.34
N HIS A 61 26.58 44.73 -13.20
CA HIS A 61 27.94 44.62 -12.66
C HIS A 61 28.62 43.33 -13.13
N VAL A 62 29.52 43.43 -14.10
CA VAL A 62 30.17 42.27 -14.72
C VAL A 62 31.68 42.48 -14.86
N ALA A 63 32.48 41.48 -14.50
CA ALA A 63 33.93 41.49 -14.67
C ALA A 63 34.44 40.19 -15.33
N VAL A 64 35.65 40.21 -15.88
CA VAL A 64 36.25 39.06 -16.56
C VAL A 64 37.46 38.57 -15.76
N VAL A 65 37.51 37.26 -15.49
CA VAL A 65 38.65 36.61 -14.84
C VAL A 65 39.24 35.57 -15.77
N ARG A 66 40.57 35.58 -15.97
CA ARG A 66 41.22 34.74 -16.98
C ARG A 66 41.92 33.55 -16.34
N GLY A 67 41.55 32.34 -16.77
CA GLY A 67 42.23 31.12 -16.32
C GLY A 67 41.57 29.85 -16.86
N SER A 68 42.38 28.81 -17.09
CA SER A 68 41.90 27.48 -17.44
C SER A 68 41.54 26.70 -16.19
N VAL A 69 40.30 26.19 -16.14
CA VAL A 69 39.86 25.30 -15.04
C VAL A 69 40.52 23.93 -15.09
N ALA A 70 41.11 23.54 -16.23
CA ALA A 70 41.85 22.29 -16.39
C ALA A 70 43.29 22.38 -15.86
N ARG A 71 43.70 23.50 -15.26
CA ARG A 71 45.05 23.71 -14.71
C ARG A 71 44.94 24.24 -13.28
N LEU A 72 45.15 23.39 -12.29
CA LEU A 72 45.03 23.75 -10.86
C LEU A 72 45.78 25.05 -10.48
N PRO A 73 47.05 25.31 -10.91
CA PRO A 73 47.72 26.57 -10.57
C PRO A 73 47.02 27.82 -11.14
N GLN A 74 46.25 27.69 -12.22
CA GLN A 74 45.45 28.79 -12.77
C GLN A 74 44.13 28.97 -12.01
N VAL A 75 43.53 27.87 -11.53
CA VAL A 75 42.37 27.91 -10.64
C VAL A 75 42.74 28.63 -9.34
N ASP A 76 43.87 28.28 -8.74
CA ASP A 76 44.35 28.91 -7.50
C ASP A 76 44.57 30.42 -7.68
N ARG A 77 45.21 30.83 -8.78
CA ARG A 77 45.39 32.25 -9.11
C ARG A 77 44.06 32.97 -9.34
N MET A 78 43.13 32.35 -10.07
CA MET A 78 41.80 32.90 -10.32
C MET A 78 41.05 33.16 -9.01
N PHE A 79 41.01 32.18 -8.10
CA PHE A 79 40.31 32.36 -6.83
C PHE A 79 41.05 33.29 -5.85
N ALA A 80 42.37 33.39 -5.94
CA ALA A 80 43.13 34.42 -5.24
C ALA A 80 42.77 35.82 -5.75
N GLU A 81 42.73 36.03 -7.07
CA GLU A 81 42.30 37.29 -7.68
C GLU A 81 40.87 37.67 -7.24
N ILE A 82 39.92 36.73 -7.27
CA ILE A 82 38.53 36.96 -6.83
C ILE A 82 38.48 37.35 -5.35
N ARG A 83 39.26 36.67 -4.50
CA ARG A 83 39.34 37.01 -3.07
C ARG A 83 39.88 38.42 -2.87
N ASP A 84 40.90 38.82 -3.63
CA ASP A 84 41.58 40.10 -3.45
C ASP A 84 40.75 41.27 -4.03
N THR A 85 39.99 41.05 -5.11
CA THR A 85 39.20 42.09 -5.78
C THR A 85 37.74 42.18 -5.32
N HIS A 86 37.11 41.07 -4.94
CA HIS A 86 35.69 41.02 -4.58
C HIS A 86 35.42 40.57 -3.13
N GLY A 87 36.38 39.90 -2.48
CA GLY A 87 36.30 39.53 -1.05
C GLY A 87 35.30 38.42 -0.69
N ARG A 88 34.35 38.10 -1.58
CA ARG A 88 33.28 37.11 -1.39
C ARG A 88 32.89 36.42 -2.70
N LEU A 89 32.23 35.27 -2.56
CA LEU A 89 31.55 34.57 -3.64
C LEU A 89 30.29 33.92 -3.05
N ASP A 90 29.16 34.01 -3.75
CA ASP A 90 27.89 33.44 -3.32
C ASP A 90 27.45 32.28 -4.21
N ILE A 91 27.76 32.37 -5.51
CA ILE A 91 27.31 31.42 -6.52
C ILE A 91 28.50 30.97 -7.37
N LEU A 92 28.68 29.66 -7.53
CA LEU A 92 29.62 29.07 -8.49
C LEU A 92 28.85 28.27 -9.53
N VAL A 93 29.00 28.62 -10.80
CA VAL A 93 28.49 27.82 -11.92
C VAL A 93 29.65 27.16 -12.66
N ASN A 94 29.74 25.84 -12.54
CA ASN A 94 30.70 25.01 -13.26
C ASN A 94 30.14 24.65 -14.65
N ASN A 95 30.30 25.57 -15.60
CA ASN A 95 29.82 25.44 -16.98
C ASN A 95 30.94 25.17 -17.99
N ALA A 96 32.22 25.41 -17.65
CA ALA A 96 33.32 25.09 -18.54
C ALA A 96 33.30 23.59 -18.91
N ALA A 97 33.37 23.30 -20.20
CA ALA A 97 33.31 21.94 -20.70
C ALA A 97 34.30 21.72 -21.84
N ALA A 98 34.84 20.50 -21.91
CA ALA A 98 35.62 20.00 -23.03
C ALA A 98 35.10 18.61 -23.41
N GLY A 99 35.15 18.31 -24.70
CA GLY A 99 34.61 17.07 -25.24
C GLY A 99 34.84 16.97 -26.74
N THR A 100 34.94 15.73 -27.23
CA THR A 100 35.03 15.40 -28.65
C THR A 100 33.94 14.40 -28.99
N PHE A 101 33.29 14.56 -30.14
CA PHE A 101 32.20 13.67 -30.58
C PHE A 101 32.70 12.67 -31.63
N VAL A 102 33.40 11.62 -31.18
CA VAL A 102 34.03 10.60 -32.03
C VAL A 102 33.61 9.20 -31.60
N GLY A 103 33.59 8.28 -32.57
CA GLY A 103 33.36 6.85 -32.33
C GLY A 103 34.50 6.21 -31.53
N LEU A 104 34.29 4.97 -31.07
CA LEU A 104 35.26 4.26 -30.23
C LEU A 104 36.61 4.08 -30.95
N ASP A 105 36.60 3.83 -32.26
CA ASP A 105 37.81 3.59 -33.05
C ASP A 105 38.71 4.83 -33.19
N GLU A 106 38.15 6.03 -33.00
CA GLU A 106 38.85 7.32 -33.08
C GLU A 106 39.06 7.97 -31.70
N LEU A 107 38.55 7.34 -30.64
CA LEU A 107 38.68 7.83 -29.28
C LEU A 107 40.09 7.53 -28.75
N THR A 108 40.78 8.56 -28.28
CA THR A 108 42.12 8.45 -27.69
C THR A 108 42.08 8.79 -26.21
N ASP A 109 43.11 8.35 -25.46
CA ASP A 109 43.27 8.73 -24.05
C ASP A 109 43.36 10.25 -23.88
N GLU A 110 43.98 10.97 -24.83
CA GLU A 110 44.02 12.43 -24.81
C GLU A 110 42.62 13.08 -24.87
N HIS A 111 41.68 12.46 -25.60
CA HIS A 111 40.29 12.93 -25.62
C HIS A 111 39.61 12.75 -24.26
N LEU A 112 39.81 11.59 -23.63
CA LEU A 112 39.27 11.28 -22.31
C LEU A 112 39.86 12.17 -21.22
N ASP A 113 41.19 12.30 -21.19
CA ASP A 113 41.91 13.13 -20.23
C ASP A 113 41.46 14.58 -20.31
N ARG A 114 41.34 15.14 -21.51
CA ARG A 114 40.88 16.52 -21.71
C ARG A 114 39.45 16.73 -21.18
N ALA A 115 38.56 15.77 -21.43
CA ALA A 115 37.18 15.83 -20.95
C ALA A 115 37.12 15.73 -19.42
N PHE A 116 37.86 14.81 -18.80
CA PHE A 116 37.91 14.64 -17.34
C PHE A 116 38.60 15.80 -16.62
N ASP A 117 39.72 16.30 -17.16
CA ASP A 117 40.46 17.43 -16.59
C ASP A 117 39.60 18.69 -16.53
N THR A 118 38.77 18.92 -17.56
CA THR A 118 37.91 20.10 -17.61
C THR A 118 36.60 19.88 -16.85
N ASN A 119 35.86 18.81 -17.18
CA ASN A 119 34.48 18.62 -16.73
C ASN A 119 34.40 18.14 -15.28
N VAL A 120 35.38 17.36 -14.81
CA VAL A 120 35.35 16.72 -13.48
C VAL A 120 36.37 17.35 -12.55
N LYS A 121 37.66 17.29 -12.90
CA LYS A 121 38.73 17.84 -12.06
C LYS A 121 38.61 19.36 -11.95
N GLY A 122 38.32 20.05 -13.05
CA GLY A 122 38.07 21.49 -13.04
C GLY A 122 36.92 21.90 -12.10
N ALA A 123 35.77 21.22 -12.19
CA ALA A 123 34.64 21.47 -11.29
C ALA A 123 34.99 21.19 -9.82
N LEU A 124 35.72 20.10 -9.54
CA LEU A 124 36.21 19.79 -8.19
C LEU A 124 37.16 20.87 -7.66
N TRP A 125 38.16 21.27 -8.45
CA TRP A 125 39.14 22.28 -8.05
C TRP A 125 38.49 23.64 -7.83
N CYS A 126 37.59 24.07 -8.73
CA CYS A 126 36.84 25.31 -8.54
C CYS A 126 35.96 25.25 -7.29
N SER A 127 35.28 24.13 -7.04
CA SER A 127 34.43 23.98 -5.85
C SER A 127 35.24 24.02 -4.55
N ARG A 128 36.42 23.38 -4.51
CA ARG A 128 37.33 23.42 -3.36
C ARG A 128 37.92 24.82 -3.13
N ALA A 129 38.32 25.51 -4.20
CA ALA A 129 38.87 26.87 -4.12
C ALA A 129 37.79 27.91 -3.76
N ALA A 130 36.53 27.68 -4.16
CA ALA A 130 35.39 28.53 -3.84
C ALA A 130 34.94 28.40 -2.38
N LEU A 131 35.15 27.23 -1.74
CA LEU A 131 34.62 26.92 -0.41
C LEU A 131 34.88 28.02 0.64
N PRO A 132 36.09 28.57 0.81
CA PRO A 132 36.34 29.61 1.81
C PRO A 132 35.61 30.93 1.53
N LEU A 133 35.27 31.20 0.26
CA LEU A 133 34.52 32.39 -0.15
C LEU A 133 33.01 32.17 -0.02
N LEU A 134 32.52 30.99 -0.41
CA LEU A 134 31.12 30.57 -0.31
C LEU A 134 30.65 30.44 1.14
N SER A 135 31.50 29.94 2.05
CA SER A 135 31.17 29.83 3.47
C SER A 135 31.01 31.18 4.18
N ARG A 136 31.37 32.29 3.54
CA ARG A 136 31.12 33.65 4.05
C ARG A 136 29.73 34.18 3.64
N SER A 137 29.05 33.49 2.73
CA SER A 137 27.71 33.85 2.25
C SER A 137 26.61 33.10 3.02
N THR A 138 25.46 33.73 3.19
CA THR A 138 24.25 33.08 3.70
C THR A 138 23.52 32.38 2.54
N GLY A 139 23.64 31.06 2.45
CA GLY A 139 22.98 30.25 1.42
C GLY A 139 23.75 30.19 0.08
N GLY A 140 25.03 29.82 0.14
CA GLY A 140 25.85 29.67 -1.08
C GLY A 140 25.35 28.56 -2.00
N ALA A 141 25.59 28.70 -3.30
CA ALA A 141 25.12 27.73 -4.31
C ALA A 141 26.21 27.35 -5.30
N ILE A 142 26.34 26.05 -5.57
CA ILE A 142 27.15 25.49 -6.65
C ILE A 142 26.22 24.80 -7.63
N VAL A 143 26.29 25.19 -8.90
CA VAL A 143 25.53 24.56 -9.99
C VAL A 143 26.50 23.99 -11.02
N ASN A 144 26.50 22.68 -11.17
CA ASN A 144 27.29 21.95 -12.16
C ASN A 144 26.46 21.77 -13.44
N VAL A 145 26.96 22.22 -14.59
CA VAL A 145 26.24 22.04 -15.86
C VAL A 145 26.60 20.68 -16.46
N SER A 146 25.62 19.77 -16.47
CA SER A 146 25.69 18.43 -17.05
C SER A 146 25.09 18.39 -18.46
N SER A 147 24.91 17.20 -19.02
CA SER A 147 24.15 16.98 -20.25
C SER A 147 23.34 15.69 -20.18
N ILE A 148 22.30 15.58 -21.01
CA ILE A 148 21.48 14.36 -21.05
C ILE A 148 22.28 13.10 -21.39
N GLY A 149 23.45 13.27 -22.04
CA GLY A 149 24.40 12.19 -22.33
C GLY A 149 25.00 11.49 -21.10
N ALA A 150 24.77 12.03 -19.89
CA ALA A 150 25.08 11.35 -18.63
C ALA A 150 24.05 10.26 -18.26
N ARG A 151 22.82 10.36 -18.78
CA ARG A 151 21.71 9.45 -18.51
C ARG A 151 21.35 8.57 -19.70
N TYR A 152 21.40 9.13 -20.90
CA TYR A 152 21.25 8.39 -22.16
C TYR A 152 22.61 8.26 -22.83
N ALA A 153 22.85 7.17 -23.55
CA ALA A 153 24.15 6.88 -24.16
C ALA A 153 24.12 7.09 -25.68
N PRO A 154 24.18 8.34 -26.19
CA PRO A 154 24.28 8.57 -27.62
C PRO A 154 25.62 8.04 -28.16
N ALA A 155 25.59 7.48 -29.37
CA ALA A 155 26.79 7.08 -30.09
C ALA A 155 27.73 8.29 -30.27
N ASN A 156 29.03 8.03 -30.40
CA ASN A 156 30.06 9.07 -30.58
C ASN A 156 30.15 10.08 -29.42
N TYR A 157 29.56 9.81 -28.25
CA TYR A 157 29.52 10.75 -27.12
C TYR A 157 30.26 10.24 -25.88
N LEU A 158 30.97 9.10 -25.98
CA LEU A 158 31.49 8.36 -24.84
C LEU A 158 32.31 9.23 -23.87
N GLY A 159 33.32 9.95 -24.35
CA GLY A 159 34.18 10.77 -23.47
C GLY A 159 33.42 11.90 -22.77
N VAL A 160 32.40 12.46 -23.42
CA VAL A 160 31.56 13.51 -22.84
C VAL A 160 30.54 12.92 -21.87
N GLY A 161 29.83 11.86 -22.27
CA GLY A 161 28.83 11.19 -21.44
C GLY A 161 29.41 10.68 -20.12
N ILE A 162 30.54 9.97 -20.17
CA ILE A 162 31.20 9.44 -18.95
C ILE A 162 31.68 10.59 -18.05
N SER A 163 32.32 11.62 -18.59
CA SER A 163 32.80 12.74 -17.78
C SER A 163 31.65 13.55 -17.17
N LYS A 164 30.49 13.67 -17.85
CA LYS A 164 29.28 14.30 -17.29
C LYS A 164 28.60 13.42 -16.23
N ALA A 165 28.54 12.11 -16.42
CA ALA A 165 28.06 11.18 -15.39
C ALA A 165 28.94 11.23 -14.13
N ALA A 166 30.27 11.32 -14.29
CA ALA A 166 31.20 11.52 -13.19
C ALA A 166 30.99 12.88 -12.47
N LEU A 167 30.67 13.94 -13.21
CA LEU A 167 30.32 15.25 -12.64
C LEU A 167 29.00 15.20 -11.84
N GLU A 168 27.99 14.46 -12.30
CA GLU A 168 26.75 14.25 -11.54
C GLU A 168 26.98 13.44 -10.26
N ALA A 169 27.85 12.42 -10.31
CA ALA A 169 28.28 11.73 -9.10
C ALA A 169 29.02 12.66 -8.14
N LEU A 170 29.99 13.44 -8.62
CA LEU A 170 30.72 14.43 -7.85
C LEU A 170 29.79 15.45 -7.17
N THR A 171 28.72 15.87 -7.85
CA THR A 171 27.70 16.79 -7.33
C THR A 171 27.09 16.28 -6.02
N ARG A 172 26.76 14.99 -5.93
CA ARG A 172 26.18 14.37 -4.73
C ARG A 172 27.17 14.35 -3.55
N TYR A 173 28.43 14.01 -3.81
CA TYR A 173 29.47 14.00 -2.78
C TYR A 173 29.76 15.41 -2.26
N LEU A 174 29.88 16.41 -3.16
CA LEU A 174 30.06 17.80 -2.76
C LEU A 174 28.84 18.32 -1.99
N ALA A 175 27.61 17.94 -2.35
CA ALA A 175 26.41 18.31 -1.60
C ALA A 175 26.43 17.79 -0.16
N ALA A 176 26.83 16.53 0.03
CA ALA A 176 26.97 15.93 1.36
C ALA A 176 28.06 16.63 2.20
N GLU A 177 29.19 16.97 1.59
CA GLU A 177 30.31 17.63 2.30
C GLU A 177 30.07 19.12 2.58
N PHE A 178 29.42 19.83 1.66
CA PHE A 178 29.26 21.28 1.74
C PHE A 178 27.91 21.70 2.34
N GLY A 179 26.92 20.81 2.38
CA GLY A 179 25.61 21.02 2.99
C GLY A 179 25.66 21.51 4.45
N PRO A 180 26.45 20.89 5.35
CA PRO A 180 26.61 21.36 6.74
C PRO A 180 27.16 22.79 6.87
N ARG A 181 27.75 23.34 5.79
CA ARG A 181 28.26 24.73 5.73
C ARG A 181 27.25 25.68 5.10
N GLY A 182 26.01 25.25 4.90
CA GLY A 182 24.95 26.05 4.27
C GLY A 182 25.13 26.28 2.77
N ILE A 183 25.90 25.42 2.10
CA ILE A 183 26.17 25.50 0.66
C ILE A 183 25.44 24.38 -0.06
N ARG A 184 24.59 24.74 -1.01
CA ARG A 184 23.85 23.78 -1.85
C ARG A 184 24.67 23.44 -3.07
N VAL A 185 24.67 22.17 -3.48
CA VAL A 185 25.39 21.73 -4.69
C VAL A 185 24.44 20.90 -5.55
N ASN A 186 24.13 21.35 -6.76
CA ASN A 186 23.22 20.69 -7.68
C ASN A 186 23.80 20.61 -9.08
N ALA A 187 23.21 19.77 -9.93
CA ALA A 187 23.51 19.71 -11.35
C ALA A 187 22.28 20.13 -12.18
N ALA A 188 22.52 20.95 -13.21
CA ALA A 188 21.55 21.28 -14.24
C ALA A 188 21.89 20.49 -15.49
N SER A 189 20.96 19.67 -15.98
CA SER A 189 21.13 18.86 -17.19
C SER A 189 20.01 19.19 -18.17
N THR A 190 20.31 19.22 -19.47
CA THR A 190 19.28 19.39 -20.52
C THR A 190 19.44 18.40 -21.64
N GLY A 191 18.34 18.23 -22.39
CA GLY A 191 18.34 17.60 -23.70
C GLY A 191 19.23 18.32 -24.73
N LEU A 192 19.15 17.86 -25.99
CA LEU A 192 19.91 18.45 -27.10
C LEU A 192 19.55 19.94 -27.26
N ILE A 193 20.57 20.80 -27.27
CA ILE A 193 20.43 22.24 -27.48
C ILE A 193 20.86 22.57 -28.91
N ASP A 194 20.02 23.32 -29.63
CA ASP A 194 20.40 23.87 -30.93
C ASP A 194 21.37 25.05 -30.77
N ASN A 195 22.66 24.76 -30.87
CA ASN A 195 23.72 25.76 -30.85
C ASN A 195 24.97 25.26 -31.62
N PRO A 196 26.02 26.08 -31.80
CA PRO A 196 27.22 25.67 -32.53
C PRO A 196 27.93 24.42 -31.97
N VAL A 197 27.82 24.15 -30.67
CA VAL A 197 28.40 22.95 -30.03
C VAL A 197 27.52 21.72 -30.31
N GLY A 198 26.19 21.85 -30.19
CA GLY A 198 25.23 20.80 -30.54
C GLY A 198 25.36 20.42 -32.02
N ARG A 199 25.45 21.41 -32.91
CA ARG A 199 25.62 21.23 -34.37
C ARG A 199 26.94 20.56 -34.77
N ALA A 200 27.91 20.49 -33.87
CA ALA A 200 29.15 19.74 -34.09
C ALA A 200 28.98 18.22 -33.83
N PHE A 201 27.83 17.79 -33.28
CA PHE A 201 27.52 16.38 -33.06
C PHE A 201 27.27 15.67 -34.42
N PRO A 202 27.88 14.49 -34.67
CA PRO A 202 27.69 13.75 -35.92
C PRO A 202 26.20 13.43 -36.16
N GLY A 203 25.69 13.77 -37.34
CA GLY A 203 24.29 13.54 -37.69
C GLY A 203 23.29 14.45 -36.94
N PHE A 204 23.72 15.64 -36.52
CA PHE A 204 22.91 16.58 -35.74
C PHE A 204 21.49 16.78 -36.29
N ASP A 205 21.30 16.93 -37.60
CA ASP A 205 19.97 17.17 -38.18
C ASP A 205 19.03 15.99 -37.94
N SER A 206 19.50 14.76 -38.17
CA SER A 206 18.72 13.53 -37.91
C SER A 206 18.44 13.35 -36.42
N VAL A 207 19.44 13.57 -35.56
CA VAL A 207 19.27 13.45 -34.11
C VAL A 207 18.32 14.53 -33.59
N SER A 208 18.35 15.73 -34.17
CA SER A 208 17.45 16.83 -33.84
C SER A 208 16.01 16.51 -34.18
N GLU A 209 15.74 16.04 -35.41
CA GLU A 209 14.41 15.61 -35.84
C GLU A 209 13.88 14.47 -34.96
N ASN A 210 14.70 13.45 -34.71
CA ASN A 210 14.34 12.34 -33.84
C ASN A 210 14.06 12.79 -32.41
N THR A 211 14.86 13.73 -31.89
CA THR A 211 14.66 14.29 -30.55
C THR A 211 13.37 15.08 -30.48
N VAL A 212 13.09 15.95 -31.46
CA VAL A 212 11.83 16.72 -31.54
C VAL A 212 10.63 15.79 -31.59
N GLN A 213 10.70 14.74 -32.40
CA GLN A 213 9.65 13.75 -32.52
C GLN A 213 9.48 12.94 -31.22
N ALA A 214 10.58 12.56 -30.55
CA ALA A 214 10.58 11.77 -29.33
C ALA A 214 10.34 12.58 -28.05
N THR A 215 10.25 13.90 -28.14
CA THR A 215 9.99 14.81 -27.02
C THR A 215 8.55 15.30 -27.07
N PRO A 216 7.70 15.08 -26.05
CA PRO A 216 6.30 15.51 -26.06
C PRO A 216 6.10 17.01 -26.27
N LEU A 217 7.04 17.85 -25.83
CA LEU A 217 6.98 19.30 -26.08
C LEU A 217 7.28 19.71 -27.53
N GLY A 218 7.62 18.77 -28.42
CA GLY A 218 7.71 19.00 -29.86
C GLY A 218 8.77 20.00 -30.30
N ARG A 219 9.80 20.25 -29.49
CA ARG A 219 10.93 21.14 -29.80
C ARG A 219 12.22 20.72 -29.09
N LEU A 220 13.36 21.17 -29.61
CA LEU A 220 14.63 21.12 -28.88
C LEU A 220 14.65 22.14 -27.74
N ALA A 221 15.51 21.89 -26.75
CA ALA A 221 15.86 22.90 -25.76
C ALA A 221 16.68 24.02 -26.42
N ASP A 222 16.54 25.24 -25.93
CA ASP A 222 17.46 26.33 -26.27
C ASP A 222 18.43 26.64 -25.14
N ALA A 223 19.40 27.53 -25.38
CA ALA A 223 20.37 27.93 -24.36
C ALA A 223 19.71 28.69 -23.18
N GLN A 224 18.54 29.31 -23.40
CA GLN A 224 17.79 30.03 -22.39
C GLN A 224 17.09 29.07 -21.42
N ASP A 225 16.60 27.92 -21.89
CA ASP A 225 16.00 26.88 -21.07
C ASP A 225 16.99 26.36 -20.02
N LEU A 226 18.22 26.01 -20.43
CA LEU A 226 19.28 25.61 -19.51
C LEU A 226 19.68 26.76 -18.57
N ALA A 227 19.78 27.99 -19.08
CA ALA A 227 20.13 29.15 -18.25
C ALA A 227 19.07 29.44 -17.17
N ARG A 228 17.78 29.29 -17.47
CA ARG A 228 16.69 29.44 -16.50
C ARG A 228 16.74 28.36 -15.42
N LEU A 229 17.06 27.12 -15.80
CA LEU A 229 17.26 26.04 -14.82
C LEU A 229 18.45 26.32 -13.90
N VAL A 230 19.57 26.79 -14.45
CA VAL A 230 20.74 27.21 -13.67
C VAL A 230 20.39 28.36 -12.72
N LEU A 231 19.66 29.37 -13.20
CA LEU A 231 19.19 30.50 -12.39
C LEU A 231 18.31 30.01 -11.23
N PHE A 232 17.36 29.11 -11.49
CA PHE A 232 16.54 28.50 -10.44
C PHE A 232 17.39 27.82 -9.38
N LEU A 233 18.30 26.93 -9.78
CA LEU A 233 19.15 26.19 -8.85
C LEU A 233 20.11 27.09 -8.06
N ALA A 234 20.57 28.19 -8.66
CA ALA A 234 21.40 29.21 -8.01
C ALA A 234 20.60 30.10 -7.05
N SER A 235 19.31 30.31 -7.29
CA SER A 235 18.46 31.22 -6.53
C SER A 235 18.00 30.66 -5.18
N PRO A 236 17.51 31.53 -4.26
CA PRO A 236 16.83 31.11 -3.03
C PRO A 236 15.59 30.23 -3.28
N ALA A 237 14.95 30.30 -4.45
CA ALA A 237 13.82 29.43 -4.81
C ALA A 237 14.18 27.93 -4.75
N ALA A 238 15.45 27.57 -4.95
CA ALA A 238 15.96 26.22 -4.79
C ALA A 238 16.55 25.95 -3.38
N GLY A 239 16.12 26.71 -2.38
CA GLY A 239 16.66 26.69 -1.01
C GLY A 239 16.65 25.32 -0.31
N TRP A 240 15.77 24.41 -0.74
CA TRP A 240 15.69 23.03 -0.23
C TRP A 240 16.16 21.96 -1.23
N VAL A 241 16.81 22.36 -2.32
CA VAL A 241 17.33 21.46 -3.35
C VAL A 241 18.85 21.38 -3.22
N THR A 242 19.38 20.20 -2.88
CA THR A 242 20.83 19.91 -2.86
C THR A 242 21.08 18.44 -3.22
N GLY A 243 22.22 18.15 -3.85
CA GLY A 243 22.61 16.82 -4.32
C GLY A 243 21.82 16.30 -5.51
N GLN A 244 20.97 17.12 -6.14
CA GLN A 244 20.10 16.67 -7.24
C GLN A 244 20.69 17.03 -8.60
N THR A 245 20.50 16.14 -9.58
CA THR A 245 20.56 16.50 -11.00
C THR A 245 19.13 16.76 -11.48
N VAL A 246 18.80 18.02 -11.76
CA VAL A 246 17.52 18.39 -12.38
C VAL A 246 17.71 18.35 -13.89
N VAL A 247 16.82 17.63 -14.58
CA VAL A 247 16.87 17.41 -16.03
C VAL A 247 15.73 18.18 -16.69
N ALA A 248 16.06 19.02 -17.68
CA ALA A 248 15.11 19.69 -18.57
C ALA A 248 15.31 19.20 -20.01
N ASP A 249 14.57 18.15 -20.39
CA ASP A 249 14.69 17.49 -21.70
C ASP A 249 13.38 17.50 -22.51
N GLY A 250 12.40 18.29 -22.06
CA GLY A 250 11.09 18.39 -22.69
C GLY A 250 10.25 17.12 -22.65
N GLY A 251 10.62 16.13 -21.83
CA GLY A 251 9.97 14.82 -21.75
C GLY A 251 10.59 13.76 -22.67
N LEU A 252 11.78 14.01 -23.24
CA LEU A 252 12.54 12.98 -23.98
C LEU A 252 12.71 11.69 -23.15
N GLY A 253 12.97 11.84 -21.86
CA GLY A 253 13.14 10.72 -20.93
C GLY A 253 11.89 9.91 -20.62
N LEU A 254 10.70 10.37 -21.04
CA LEU A 254 9.48 9.58 -20.99
C LEU A 254 9.46 8.47 -22.05
N LEU A 255 10.40 8.49 -23.00
CA LEU A 255 10.44 7.58 -24.15
C LEU A 255 9.09 7.50 -24.87
N HIS A 256 8.32 8.59 -24.88
CA HIS A 256 6.91 8.54 -25.23
C HIS A 256 6.67 7.96 -26.63
N ARG A 257 7.54 8.26 -27.61
CA ARG A 257 7.45 7.65 -28.96
C ARG A 257 7.86 6.19 -29.04
N ALA A 258 8.71 5.72 -28.13
CA ALA A 258 9.08 4.32 -28.05
C ALA A 258 8.09 3.51 -27.18
N MET A 259 7.31 4.20 -26.34
CA MET A 259 6.43 3.59 -25.33
C MET A 259 4.94 3.90 -25.54
N SER A 260 4.58 4.61 -26.61
CA SER A 260 3.20 4.92 -26.97
C SER A 260 2.97 4.50 -28.43
N PRO A 261 1.77 4.01 -28.76
CA PRO A 261 1.40 3.74 -30.16
C PRO A 261 1.44 5.02 -31.01
N ASP A 262 1.60 4.86 -32.33
CA ASP A 262 1.59 6.01 -33.26
C ASP A 262 0.33 6.86 -33.03
N PRO A 263 0.46 8.20 -32.93
CA PRO A 263 -0.65 9.06 -32.61
C PRO A 263 -1.76 8.93 -33.68
N VAL A 264 -2.92 8.41 -33.26
CA VAL A 264 -4.15 8.47 -34.05
C VAL A 264 -4.58 9.93 -34.06
N GLY A 265 -4.49 10.56 -35.25
CA GLY A 265 -4.45 12.00 -35.44
C GLY A 265 -5.41 12.82 -34.59
N TRP A 266 -4.90 13.42 -33.52
CA TRP A 266 -5.49 14.62 -32.96
C TRP A 266 -5.20 15.78 -33.92
N SER A 267 -6.22 16.16 -34.69
CA SER A 267 -6.20 17.40 -35.47
C SER A 267 -5.96 18.58 -34.52
N ALA A 268 -4.80 19.22 -34.63
CA ALA A 268 -4.52 20.47 -33.94
C ALA A 268 -5.53 21.52 -34.42
N ALA A 269 -6.46 21.91 -33.55
CA ALA A 269 -7.35 23.03 -33.82
C ALA A 269 -6.49 24.31 -34.03
N PRO A 270 -6.76 25.11 -35.08
CA PRO A 270 -6.03 26.35 -35.28
C PRO A 270 -6.36 27.34 -34.15
N ALA A 271 -5.34 28.06 -33.69
CA ALA A 271 -5.47 29.11 -32.68
C ALA A 271 -6.53 30.15 -33.10
N GLY A 272 -7.70 30.06 -32.48
CA GLY A 272 -8.82 30.97 -32.70
C GLY A 272 -8.64 32.30 -31.96
N GLN A 273 -8.92 33.40 -32.68
CA GLN A 273 -8.92 34.78 -32.20
C GLN A 273 -9.85 35.01 -30.99
N PRO A 274 -9.62 36.06 -30.18
CA PRO A 274 -10.42 36.32 -28.99
C PRO A 274 -11.83 36.82 -29.36
N VAL A 275 -12.86 36.10 -28.92
CA VAL A 275 -14.27 36.48 -29.08
C VAL A 275 -14.72 37.35 -27.89
N PRO A 276 -15.51 38.43 -28.10
CA PRO A 276 -15.88 39.34 -27.02
C PRO A 276 -16.87 38.71 -26.04
N ARG A 277 -16.68 38.99 -24.74
CA ARG A 277 -17.58 38.55 -23.67
C ARG A 277 -18.83 39.43 -23.62
N GLU A 278 -19.99 38.87 -23.95
CA GLU A 278 -21.27 39.42 -23.49
C GLU A 278 -21.68 38.81 -22.14
N ARG A 279 -22.18 39.66 -21.25
CA ARG A 279 -22.73 39.27 -19.95
C ARG A 279 -24.13 38.71 -20.16
N ILE A 280 -24.35 37.49 -19.69
CA ILE A 280 -25.69 36.92 -19.51
C ILE A 280 -25.99 36.94 -18.01
N GLU A 281 -27.07 37.63 -17.63
CA GLU A 281 -27.63 37.61 -16.28
C GLU A 281 -28.23 36.23 -15.96
N VAL A 282 -27.79 35.63 -14.85
CA VAL A 282 -28.24 34.30 -14.42
C VAL A 282 -29.45 34.44 -13.50
N THR A 283 -30.60 33.95 -13.98
CA THR A 283 -31.72 33.52 -13.14
C THR A 283 -31.44 32.10 -12.66
N ALA A 284 -31.69 31.82 -11.38
CA ALA A 284 -31.34 30.56 -10.72
C ALA A 284 -32.01 29.35 -11.39
N PRO A 285 -31.27 28.31 -11.81
CA PRO A 285 -31.86 27.08 -12.34
C PRO A 285 -32.16 26.08 -11.22
N SER A 286 -33.30 25.40 -11.34
CA SER A 286 -33.57 24.10 -10.74
C SER A 286 -32.47 23.11 -11.12
N GLN A 287 -31.91 22.37 -10.16
CA GLN A 287 -30.77 21.47 -10.39
C GLN A 287 -31.11 20.37 -11.42
N PRO A 288 -30.25 20.14 -12.43
CA PRO A 288 -30.31 18.94 -13.25
C PRO A 288 -29.94 17.70 -12.43
N GLU A 289 -30.46 16.54 -12.79
CA GLU A 289 -29.95 15.27 -12.27
C GLU A 289 -28.46 15.11 -12.63
N PRO A 290 -27.61 14.58 -11.72
CA PRO A 290 -26.21 14.33 -12.01
C PRO A 290 -26.09 13.35 -13.18
N SER A 291 -25.08 13.56 -14.03
CA SER A 291 -24.75 12.59 -15.08
C SER A 291 -24.31 11.26 -14.43
N PRO A 292 -24.38 10.11 -15.14
CA PRO A 292 -23.88 8.83 -14.62
C PRO A 292 -22.40 8.87 -14.19
N GLU A 293 -21.60 9.78 -14.78
CA GLU A 293 -20.18 9.99 -14.45
C GLU A 293 -20.01 10.82 -13.15
N ASP A 294 -21.07 11.48 -12.66
CA ASP A 294 -21.09 12.36 -11.48
C ASP A 294 -21.93 11.78 -10.30
N ASP A 295 -22.15 10.46 -10.25
CA ASP A 295 -23.01 9.79 -9.24
C ASP A 295 -22.19 9.11 -8.13
N PRO A 296 -21.86 9.80 -7.02
CA PRO A 296 -20.95 9.29 -5.99
C PRO A 296 -21.53 8.13 -5.18
N VAL A 297 -20.64 7.31 -4.62
CA VAL A 297 -21.00 6.28 -3.64
C VAL A 297 -21.14 6.92 -2.25
N VAL A 298 -22.26 6.67 -1.59
CA VAL A 298 -22.62 7.26 -0.30
C VAL A 298 -22.95 6.19 0.73
N PHE A 299 -22.63 6.49 1.98
CA PHE A 299 -23.03 5.69 3.13
C PHE A 299 -24.48 6.03 3.51
N VAL A 300 -25.34 5.02 3.63
CA VAL A 300 -26.77 5.18 3.93
C VAL A 300 -27.24 4.43 5.18
N GLY A 301 -26.45 3.48 5.68
CA GLY A 301 -26.74 2.74 6.91
C GLY A 301 -25.46 2.27 7.59
N MET A 302 -25.52 2.06 8.91
CA MET A 302 -24.38 1.58 9.70
C MET A 302 -24.84 0.83 10.95
N GLY A 303 -24.11 -0.21 11.35
CA GLY A 303 -24.36 -1.00 12.55
C GLY A 303 -23.09 -1.65 13.06
N LEU A 304 -23.00 -1.91 14.37
CA LEU A 304 -21.82 -2.55 14.97
C LEU A 304 -22.12 -3.19 16.32
N ALA A 305 -21.23 -4.10 16.72
CA ALA A 305 -21.07 -4.56 18.09
C ALA A 305 -19.57 -4.64 18.42
N VAL A 306 -19.15 -3.97 19.50
CA VAL A 306 -17.77 -3.95 20.04
C VAL A 306 -17.84 -3.93 21.58
N PRO A 307 -16.74 -4.12 22.32
CA PRO A 307 -16.78 -4.03 23.78
C PRO A 307 -17.40 -2.70 24.24
N GLY A 308 -18.36 -2.79 25.15
CA GLY A 308 -19.03 -1.62 25.73
C GLY A 308 -19.98 -0.85 24.81
N ALA A 309 -20.22 -1.30 23.58
CA ALA A 309 -21.18 -0.69 22.64
C ALA A 309 -21.81 -1.71 21.67
N SER A 310 -23.13 -1.80 21.68
CA SER A 310 -23.93 -2.58 20.71
C SER A 310 -24.65 -1.67 19.70
N SER A 311 -24.19 -0.44 19.48
CA SER A 311 -24.68 0.43 18.40
C SER A 311 -23.70 1.58 18.12
N PRO A 312 -23.80 2.25 16.95
CA PRO A 312 -23.03 3.46 16.65
C PRO A 312 -23.22 4.60 17.68
N GLU A 313 -24.44 4.76 18.20
CA GLU A 313 -24.77 5.76 19.23
C GLU A 313 -24.07 5.43 20.56
N GLU A 314 -24.06 4.15 20.95
CA GLU A 314 -23.35 3.71 22.16
C GLU A 314 -21.83 3.86 22.02
N LEU A 315 -21.27 3.62 20.82
CA LEU A 315 -19.85 3.88 20.54
C LEU A 315 -19.53 5.37 20.70
N THR A 316 -20.38 6.25 20.18
CA THR A 316 -20.20 7.71 20.33
C THR A 316 -20.22 8.12 21.80
N ALA A 317 -21.16 7.59 22.59
CA ALA A 317 -21.23 7.83 24.03
C ALA A 317 -20.01 7.26 24.77
N LEU A 318 -19.49 6.12 24.31
CA LEU A 318 -18.29 5.46 24.84
C LEU A 318 -17.03 6.30 24.59
N GLN A 319 -16.88 6.89 23.41
CA GLN A 319 -15.77 7.79 23.07
C GLN A 319 -15.77 9.06 23.93
N ALA A 320 -16.95 9.61 24.23
CA ALA A 320 -17.06 10.79 25.08
C ALA A 320 -16.73 10.52 26.55
N ARG A 321 -17.12 9.35 27.09
CA ARG A 321 -16.89 9.00 28.50
C ARG A 321 -15.48 8.47 28.78
N GLY A 322 -14.90 7.74 27.84
CA GLY A 322 -13.62 7.01 28.02
C GLY A 322 -13.72 5.94 29.12
N ALA A 323 -13.93 4.68 28.75
CA ALA A 323 -14.03 3.57 29.71
C ALA A 323 -12.83 2.61 29.61
N GLU A 324 -12.49 1.95 30.70
CA GLU A 324 -11.60 0.77 30.66
C GLU A 324 -12.40 -0.42 30.13
N LEU A 325 -11.96 -0.98 29.01
CA LEU A 325 -12.62 -2.11 28.32
C LEU A 325 -11.72 -3.33 28.17
N PHE A 326 -10.44 -3.22 28.54
CA PHE A 326 -9.54 -4.36 28.55
C PHE A 326 -9.74 -5.13 29.86
N VAL A 327 -10.42 -6.26 29.78
CA VAL A 327 -10.75 -7.10 30.94
C VAL A 327 -9.98 -8.40 30.88
N GLU A 328 -9.82 -9.07 32.03
CA GLU A 328 -9.33 -10.44 32.04
C GLU A 328 -10.28 -11.34 31.24
N VAL A 329 -9.73 -12.37 30.59
CA VAL A 329 -10.51 -13.32 29.79
C VAL A 329 -11.75 -13.78 30.57
N PRO A 330 -12.97 -13.58 30.01
CA PRO A 330 -14.19 -14.00 30.67
C PRO A 330 -14.26 -15.52 30.89
N PRO A 331 -14.85 -16.01 32.00
CA PRO A 331 -14.91 -17.44 32.31
C PRO A 331 -15.66 -18.29 31.29
N ASP A 332 -16.59 -17.70 30.55
CA ASP A 332 -17.36 -18.31 29.46
C ASP A 332 -16.61 -18.37 28.13
N ARG A 333 -15.41 -17.77 28.05
CA ARG A 333 -14.54 -17.84 26.87
C ARG A 333 -13.55 -18.98 26.99
N TRP A 334 -12.55 -18.87 27.85
CA TRP A 334 -11.60 -19.96 28.10
C TRP A 334 -10.90 -19.81 29.44
N ALA A 335 -10.38 -20.91 29.98
CA ALA A 335 -9.59 -20.91 31.19
C ALA A 335 -8.20 -20.31 30.94
N VAL A 336 -8.05 -19.00 31.18
CA VAL A 336 -6.81 -18.24 30.90
C VAL A 336 -5.54 -18.85 31.49
N ASP A 337 -5.62 -19.52 32.64
CA ASP A 337 -4.47 -20.15 33.30
C ASP A 337 -3.86 -21.31 32.50
N SER A 338 -4.62 -21.89 31.57
CA SER A 338 -4.13 -22.93 30.67
C SER A 338 -3.32 -22.37 29.51
N PHE A 339 -3.43 -21.08 29.23
CA PHE A 339 -2.76 -20.42 28.10
C PHE A 339 -1.76 -19.35 28.55
N HIS A 340 -1.69 -19.04 29.83
CA HIS A 340 -0.88 -17.94 30.35
C HIS A 340 0.41 -18.40 31.04
N ASP A 341 1.51 -17.68 30.77
CA ASP A 341 2.73 -17.72 31.57
C ASP A 341 3.38 -16.33 31.55
N PRO A 342 3.79 -15.78 32.71
CA PRO A 342 4.41 -14.46 32.76
C PRO A 342 5.75 -14.37 32.02
N ASP A 343 6.44 -15.49 31.75
CA ASP A 343 7.64 -15.53 30.91
C ASP A 343 7.24 -15.44 29.42
N PRO A 344 7.59 -14.35 28.71
CA PRO A 344 7.28 -14.23 27.28
C PRO A 344 7.90 -15.33 26.41
N ALA A 345 8.99 -15.95 26.88
CA ALA A 345 9.69 -17.05 26.20
C ALA A 345 9.06 -18.43 26.43
N ALA A 346 8.12 -18.57 27.37
CA ALA A 346 7.43 -19.84 27.62
C ALA A 346 6.73 -20.32 26.33
N PRO A 347 7.02 -21.52 25.82
CA PRO A 347 6.40 -22.02 24.60
C PRO A 347 4.91 -22.20 24.83
N ASP A 348 4.09 -21.98 23.79
CA ASP A 348 2.66 -22.27 23.81
C ASP A 348 1.85 -21.43 24.83
N LYS A 349 2.43 -20.33 25.33
CA LYS A 349 1.82 -19.43 26.31
C LYS A 349 1.79 -17.98 25.85
N THR A 350 0.76 -17.24 26.29
CA THR A 350 0.71 -15.79 26.25
C THR A 350 1.13 -15.19 27.60
N TYR A 351 1.83 -14.06 27.56
CA TYR A 351 2.12 -13.27 28.77
C TYR A 351 0.98 -12.30 29.12
N GLN A 352 -0.11 -12.29 28.34
CA GLN A 352 -1.21 -11.37 28.52
C GLN A 352 -2.50 -12.12 28.87
N ARG A 353 -3.20 -11.62 29.89
CA ARG A 353 -4.47 -12.14 30.38
C ARG A 353 -5.66 -11.24 30.02
N ARG A 354 -5.39 -10.01 29.57
CA ARG A 354 -6.39 -8.98 29.28
C ARG A 354 -6.59 -8.76 27.79
N SER A 355 -7.82 -8.54 27.37
CA SER A 355 -8.20 -8.22 25.99
C SER A 355 -9.59 -7.55 25.96
N GLY A 356 -10.05 -7.08 24.79
CA GLY A 356 -11.39 -6.53 24.62
C GLY A 356 -12.40 -7.62 24.29
N PHE A 357 -13.38 -7.83 25.15
CA PHE A 357 -14.44 -8.83 24.95
C PHE A 357 -15.82 -8.18 24.90
N ILE A 358 -16.71 -8.74 24.09
CA ILE A 358 -18.12 -8.37 24.11
C ILE A 358 -18.80 -9.21 25.21
N THR A 359 -19.05 -8.62 26.38
CA THR A 359 -19.69 -9.30 27.54
C THR A 359 -21.15 -8.87 27.76
N ASP A 360 -21.46 -7.59 27.56
CA ASP A 360 -22.79 -7.01 27.80
C ASP A 360 -23.55 -6.78 26.48
N PHE A 361 -23.56 -7.79 25.61
CA PHE A 361 -24.17 -7.70 24.28
C PHE A 361 -25.68 -7.48 24.37
N ARG A 362 -26.16 -6.44 23.70
CA ARG A 362 -27.59 -6.14 23.61
C ARG A 362 -28.05 -6.30 22.16
N PRO A 363 -28.69 -7.43 21.81
CA PRO A 363 -29.09 -7.70 20.43
C PRO A 363 -30.13 -6.68 19.94
N HIS A 364 -30.17 -6.49 18.63
CA HIS A 364 -31.18 -5.68 17.97
C HIS A 364 -32.55 -6.34 18.21
N PRO A 365 -33.66 -5.60 18.37
CA PRO A 365 -34.96 -6.21 18.70
C PRO A 365 -35.41 -7.31 17.73
N ALA A 366 -35.15 -7.16 16.43
CA ALA A 366 -35.45 -8.20 15.44
C ALA A 366 -34.62 -9.47 15.68
N LEU A 367 -33.31 -9.32 15.92
CA LEU A 367 -32.44 -10.44 16.26
C LEU A 367 -32.91 -11.08 17.57
N ALA A 368 -33.19 -10.30 18.62
CA ALA A 368 -33.70 -10.81 19.89
C ALA A 368 -35.00 -11.63 19.75
N ALA A 369 -35.86 -11.27 18.78
CA ALA A 369 -37.07 -12.01 18.46
C ALA A 369 -36.77 -13.32 17.71
N GLU A 370 -35.86 -13.30 16.74
CA GLU A 370 -35.33 -14.53 16.13
C GLU A 370 -34.74 -15.44 17.20
N LEU A 371 -34.04 -14.83 18.16
CA LEU A 371 -33.43 -15.51 19.27
C LEU A 371 -34.46 -16.29 20.10
N ALA A 372 -35.47 -15.59 20.60
CA ALA A 372 -36.52 -16.20 21.41
C ALA A 372 -37.28 -17.38 20.75
N THR A 373 -37.22 -17.54 19.41
CA THR A 373 -37.85 -18.66 18.69
C THR A 373 -36.99 -19.92 18.56
N GLY A 374 -35.74 -19.90 19.06
CA GLY A 374 -34.82 -21.04 19.06
C GLY A 374 -34.17 -21.33 17.69
N SER A 375 -34.26 -20.41 16.73
CA SER A 375 -33.69 -20.55 15.37
C SER A 375 -32.28 -19.97 15.25
N GLU A 376 -31.49 -19.97 16.33
CA GLU A 376 -30.40 -19.00 16.52
C GLU A 376 -29.02 -19.35 15.95
N PRO A 377 -28.31 -18.35 15.41
CA PRO A 377 -26.87 -18.38 15.33
C PRO A 377 -26.25 -18.14 16.72
N VAL A 378 -25.60 -19.16 17.25
CA VAL A 378 -24.90 -19.12 18.55
C VAL A 378 -23.42 -18.77 18.41
N GLU A 379 -22.86 -19.02 17.23
CA GLU A 379 -21.51 -18.62 16.87
C GLU A 379 -21.36 -17.10 17.00
N HIS A 380 -20.40 -16.66 17.82
CA HIS A 380 -20.17 -15.26 18.17
C HIS A 380 -20.14 -14.30 16.97
N THR A 381 -19.37 -14.62 15.93
CA THR A 381 -19.21 -13.69 14.81
C THR A 381 -20.43 -13.64 13.91
N VAL A 382 -21.16 -14.74 13.72
CA VAL A 382 -22.47 -14.72 13.04
C VAL A 382 -23.45 -13.85 13.82
N LEU A 383 -23.53 -14.02 15.14
CA LEU A 383 -24.45 -13.27 16.01
C LEU A 383 -24.21 -11.76 15.90
N TRP A 384 -22.97 -11.31 16.09
CA TRP A 384 -22.62 -9.88 16.08
C TRP A 384 -22.69 -9.28 14.68
N LEU A 385 -22.34 -10.05 13.64
CA LEU A 385 -22.47 -9.58 12.27
C LEU A 385 -23.93 -9.44 11.87
N ARG A 386 -24.77 -10.44 12.17
CA ARG A 386 -26.22 -10.40 11.93
C ARG A 386 -26.88 -9.21 12.65
N HIS A 387 -26.51 -8.97 13.90
CA HIS A 387 -26.91 -7.79 14.65
C HIS A 387 -26.59 -6.49 13.91
N SER A 388 -25.34 -6.38 13.44
CA SER A 388 -24.86 -5.20 12.72
C SER A 388 -25.59 -5.00 11.39
N VAL A 389 -25.93 -6.09 10.68
CA VAL A 389 -26.71 -6.07 9.44
C VAL A 389 -28.14 -5.58 9.71
N HIS A 390 -28.82 -6.08 10.75
CA HIS A 390 -30.15 -5.58 11.12
C HIS A 390 -30.15 -4.07 11.37
N GLN A 391 -29.22 -3.59 12.19
CA GLN A 391 -29.09 -2.16 12.48
C GLN A 391 -28.87 -1.33 11.23
N ALA A 392 -27.98 -1.79 10.35
CA ALA A 392 -27.62 -1.05 9.15
C ALA A 392 -28.76 -1.04 8.12
N LEU A 393 -29.44 -2.17 7.91
CA LEU A 393 -30.56 -2.28 6.96
C LEU A 393 -31.84 -1.61 7.46
N GLU A 394 -32.07 -1.49 8.77
CA GLU A 394 -33.21 -0.73 9.32
C GLU A 394 -33.19 0.75 8.88
N GLN A 395 -32.01 1.29 8.60
CA GLN A 395 -31.82 2.67 8.15
C GLN A 395 -31.98 2.85 6.63
N VAL A 396 -32.12 1.76 5.88
CA VAL A 396 -32.01 1.75 4.41
C VAL A 396 -33.31 1.24 3.80
N ARG A 397 -33.83 1.98 2.82
CA ARG A 397 -34.98 1.51 2.07
C ARG A 397 -34.56 0.45 1.04
N THR A 398 -35.28 -0.66 1.00
CA THR A 398 -35.04 -1.76 0.06
C THR A 398 -36.31 -2.12 -0.69
N ASP A 399 -36.18 -2.50 -1.96
CA ASP A 399 -37.24 -3.03 -2.80
C ASP A 399 -36.99 -4.50 -3.15
N ALA A 400 -38.04 -5.27 -3.44
CA ALA A 400 -37.93 -6.71 -3.70
C ALA A 400 -37.07 -7.09 -4.92
N GLY A 401 -36.82 -6.15 -5.84
CA GLY A 401 -35.99 -6.34 -7.03
C GLY A 401 -34.54 -5.89 -6.87
N ASP A 402 -34.13 -5.45 -5.69
CA ASP A 402 -32.78 -4.93 -5.46
C ASP A 402 -31.72 -6.02 -5.57
N ARG A 403 -30.63 -5.69 -6.27
CA ARG A 403 -29.45 -6.53 -6.32
C ARG A 403 -28.48 -6.14 -5.22
N PHE A 404 -28.10 -7.12 -4.40
CA PHE A 404 -27.18 -6.92 -3.29
C PHE A 404 -25.78 -7.40 -3.64
N SER A 405 -24.78 -6.73 -3.10
CA SER A 405 -23.40 -7.24 -2.99
C SER A 405 -23.00 -7.23 -1.52
N ILE A 406 -22.52 -8.37 -1.02
CA ILE A 406 -22.09 -8.51 0.38
C ILE A 406 -20.59 -8.77 0.40
N SER A 407 -19.82 -7.95 1.11
CA SER A 407 -18.38 -8.11 1.27
C SER A 407 -17.99 -7.93 2.73
N ILE A 408 -17.39 -8.95 3.34
CA ILE A 408 -17.08 -8.98 4.77
C ILE A 408 -15.60 -9.28 4.95
N GLY A 409 -14.90 -8.43 5.69
CA GLY A 409 -13.55 -8.72 6.16
C GLY A 409 -13.59 -9.83 7.22
N TYR A 410 -12.97 -10.97 6.94
CA TYR A 410 -12.98 -12.14 7.82
C TYR A 410 -11.79 -13.06 7.54
N THR A 411 -11.27 -13.74 8.56
CA THR A 411 -10.15 -14.67 8.39
C THR A 411 -10.63 -16.08 8.04
N PRO A 412 -10.00 -16.78 7.08
CA PRO A 412 -10.24 -18.19 6.83
C PRO A 412 -9.84 -19.09 8.01
N ASP A 413 -9.00 -18.61 8.94
CA ASP A 413 -8.69 -19.35 10.17
C ASP A 413 -9.90 -19.48 11.12
N GLY A 414 -10.96 -18.71 10.86
CA GLY A 414 -12.17 -18.64 11.66
C GLY A 414 -11.92 -18.02 13.04
N ASN A 415 -12.64 -18.52 14.03
CA ASN A 415 -12.59 -18.01 15.39
C ASN A 415 -12.53 -19.17 16.40
N GLN A 416 -12.71 -18.85 17.69
CA GLN A 416 -12.65 -19.83 18.77
C GLN A 416 -13.55 -21.06 18.53
N HIS A 417 -14.78 -20.89 18.03
CA HIS A 417 -15.68 -22.01 17.77
C HIS A 417 -15.09 -22.97 16.74
N LEU A 418 -14.63 -22.46 15.59
CA LEU A 418 -14.02 -23.28 14.55
C LEU A 418 -12.74 -23.98 15.03
N GLN A 419 -11.91 -23.27 15.77
CA GLN A 419 -10.69 -23.86 16.33
C GLN A 419 -11.00 -25.02 17.28
N GLU A 420 -11.92 -24.82 18.22
CA GLU A 420 -12.36 -25.88 19.13
C GLU A 420 -12.97 -27.06 18.36
N ALA A 421 -13.80 -26.81 17.35
CA ALA A 421 -14.40 -27.85 16.53
C ALA A 421 -13.37 -28.72 15.80
N LEU A 422 -12.29 -28.10 15.32
CA LEU A 422 -11.18 -28.81 14.66
C LEU A 422 -10.33 -29.57 15.66
N ILE A 423 -10.01 -28.97 16.80
CA ILE A 423 -9.27 -29.66 17.88
C ILE A 423 -10.05 -30.88 18.35
N ARG A 424 -11.38 -30.77 18.55
CA ARG A 424 -12.22 -31.92 18.92
C ARG A 424 -12.07 -33.06 17.94
N ARG A 425 -12.20 -32.79 16.64
CA ARG A 425 -12.07 -33.81 15.59
C ARG A 425 -10.65 -34.39 15.51
N GLU A 426 -9.61 -33.57 15.63
CA GLU A 426 -8.21 -34.06 15.65
C GLU A 426 -7.93 -34.96 16.86
N VAL A 427 -8.43 -34.59 18.05
CA VAL A 427 -8.29 -35.40 19.26
C VAL A 427 -9.08 -36.70 19.14
N THR A 428 -10.31 -36.66 18.62
CA THR A 428 -11.14 -37.85 18.38
C THR A 428 -10.49 -38.78 17.36
N ALA A 429 -10.05 -38.27 16.20
CA ALA A 429 -9.34 -39.05 15.20
C ALA A 429 -8.08 -39.72 15.78
N PHE A 430 -7.31 -38.97 16.59
CA PHE A 430 -6.17 -39.52 17.31
C PHE A 430 -6.56 -40.64 18.28
N ALA A 431 -7.63 -40.45 19.06
CA ALA A 431 -8.12 -41.45 20.02
C ALA A 431 -8.56 -42.75 19.34
N VAL A 432 -9.26 -42.65 18.20
CA VAL A 432 -9.65 -43.79 17.36
C VAL A 432 -8.43 -44.57 16.88
N GLU A 433 -7.38 -43.89 16.43
CA GLU A 433 -6.11 -44.54 16.06
C GLU A 433 -5.43 -45.25 17.25
N GLN A 434 -5.69 -44.82 18.49
CA GLN A 434 -5.22 -45.48 19.70
C GLN A 434 -6.15 -46.60 20.22
N GLY A 435 -7.24 -46.88 19.51
CA GLY A 435 -8.21 -47.92 19.87
C GLY A 435 -9.29 -47.49 20.86
N ILE A 436 -9.53 -46.18 20.99
CA ILE A 436 -10.65 -45.62 21.77
C ILE A 436 -11.79 -45.28 20.79
N GLU A 437 -13.00 -45.75 21.06
CA GLU A 437 -14.16 -45.46 20.20
C GLU A 437 -14.46 -43.95 20.15
N ALA A 438 -14.95 -43.47 19.01
CA ALA A 438 -15.18 -42.03 18.81
C ALA A 438 -16.25 -41.45 19.76
N ASP A 439 -17.21 -42.27 20.19
CA ASP A 439 -18.28 -41.94 21.13
C ASP A 439 -17.97 -42.36 22.58
N ASP A 440 -16.69 -42.65 22.89
CA ASP A 440 -16.25 -42.97 24.25
C ASP A 440 -16.70 -41.87 25.24
N PRO A 441 -17.39 -42.23 26.35
CA PRO A 441 -17.94 -41.25 27.28
C PRO A 441 -16.89 -40.38 27.98
N GLU A 442 -15.69 -40.91 28.26
CA GLU A 442 -14.63 -40.15 28.92
C GLU A 442 -13.99 -39.15 27.96
N LEU A 443 -13.74 -39.56 26.71
CA LEU A 443 -13.30 -38.67 25.65
C LEU A 443 -14.33 -37.57 25.38
N SER A 444 -15.58 -37.95 25.15
CA SER A 444 -16.68 -37.01 24.90
C SER A 444 -16.85 -36.03 26.06
N GLY A 445 -16.79 -36.52 27.30
CA GLY A 445 -16.84 -35.70 28.51
C GLY A 445 -15.66 -34.72 28.62
N LEU A 446 -14.44 -35.15 28.27
CA LEU A 446 -13.27 -34.27 28.23
C LEU A 446 -13.47 -33.14 27.21
N LEU A 447 -13.83 -33.48 25.97
CA LEU A 447 -14.00 -32.53 24.88
C LEU A 447 -15.13 -31.53 25.20
N HIS A 448 -16.24 -31.98 25.75
CA HIS A 448 -17.34 -31.10 26.16
C HIS A 448 -16.93 -30.11 27.26
N ARG A 449 -16.11 -30.54 28.23
CA ARG A 449 -15.62 -29.65 29.31
C ARG A 449 -14.61 -28.62 28.81
N CYS A 450 -13.66 -29.02 27.97
CA CYS A 450 -12.52 -28.20 27.58
C CYS A 450 -12.75 -27.39 26.29
N LEU A 451 -13.65 -27.85 25.43
CA LEU A 451 -13.89 -27.29 24.09
C LEU A 451 -15.40 -27.14 23.84
N PRO A 452 -16.15 -26.44 24.72
CA PRO A 452 -17.60 -26.39 24.67
C PRO A 452 -18.15 -25.66 23.43
N LEU A 453 -17.42 -24.67 22.89
CA LEU A 453 -17.88 -23.85 21.76
C LEU A 453 -17.73 -24.57 20.41
N GLY A 454 -16.89 -25.61 20.35
CA GLY A 454 -16.66 -26.41 19.15
C GLY A 454 -17.88 -27.18 18.63
N GLU A 455 -18.96 -27.27 19.41
CA GLU A 455 -20.24 -27.89 18.99
C GLU A 455 -21.07 -26.97 18.08
N GLN A 456 -20.75 -25.68 18.03
CA GLN A 456 -21.53 -24.64 17.35
C GLN A 456 -20.68 -23.86 16.34
N ALA A 457 -19.70 -24.51 15.74
CA ALA A 457 -18.83 -23.89 14.74
C ALA A 457 -19.51 -23.70 13.39
N GLU A 458 -19.14 -22.62 12.73
CA GLU A 458 -19.49 -22.32 11.35
C GLU A 458 -18.21 -22.21 10.51
N LEU A 459 -18.30 -22.61 9.24
CA LEU A 459 -17.21 -22.41 8.30
C LEU A 459 -17.08 -20.92 7.94
N PRO A 460 -15.86 -20.41 7.71
CA PRO A 460 -15.63 -18.98 7.52
C PRO A 460 -16.46 -18.34 6.40
N HIS A 461 -16.59 -18.99 5.24
CA HIS A 461 -17.43 -18.51 4.14
C HIS A 461 -18.93 -18.50 4.47
N LEU A 462 -19.40 -19.42 5.32
CA LEU A 462 -20.80 -19.49 5.73
C LEU A 462 -21.17 -18.43 6.78
N VAL A 463 -20.20 -17.91 7.54
CA VAL A 463 -20.46 -16.88 8.57
C VAL A 463 -21.18 -15.67 7.97
N GLY A 464 -20.68 -15.18 6.83
CA GLY A 464 -21.29 -14.05 6.14
C GLY A 464 -22.67 -14.38 5.56
N GLU A 465 -22.84 -15.56 4.97
CA GLU A 465 -24.12 -16.03 4.44
C GLU A 465 -25.19 -16.16 5.52
N ARG A 466 -24.85 -16.77 6.65
CA ARG A 466 -25.73 -16.92 7.83
C ARG A 466 -26.10 -15.56 8.41
N ALA A 467 -25.16 -14.62 8.45
CA ALA A 467 -25.40 -13.28 8.99
C ALA A 467 -26.41 -12.48 8.16
N VAL A 468 -26.48 -12.70 6.84
CA VAL A 468 -27.42 -11.99 5.94
C VAL A 468 -28.66 -12.81 5.56
N ALA A 469 -28.69 -14.10 5.90
CA ALA A 469 -29.77 -15.01 5.53
C ALA A 469 -31.15 -14.48 5.95
N GLY A 470 -32.08 -14.43 4.99
CA GLY A 470 -33.44 -13.92 5.19
C GLY A 470 -33.56 -12.38 5.26
N LEU A 471 -32.44 -11.66 5.29
CA LEU A 471 -32.41 -10.18 5.29
C LEU A 471 -32.17 -9.61 3.88
N VAL A 472 -31.58 -10.41 3.00
CA VAL A 472 -31.32 -10.09 1.59
C VAL A 472 -31.91 -11.19 0.69
N PRO A 473 -32.10 -10.95 -0.62
CA PRO A 473 -32.58 -11.98 -1.54
C PRO A 473 -31.75 -13.26 -1.46
N ALA A 474 -32.44 -14.41 -1.52
CA ALA A 474 -31.76 -15.71 -1.50
C ALA A 474 -30.78 -15.85 -2.68
N GLY A 475 -29.62 -16.45 -2.44
CA GLY A 475 -28.57 -16.60 -3.46
C GLY A 475 -27.76 -15.33 -3.72
N THR A 476 -27.91 -14.28 -2.90
CA THR A 476 -27.03 -13.10 -2.95
C THR A 476 -25.58 -13.53 -2.71
N PRO A 477 -24.63 -13.20 -3.60
CA PRO A 477 -23.22 -13.54 -3.41
C PRO A 477 -22.62 -12.84 -2.18
N VAL A 478 -21.94 -13.61 -1.35
CA VAL A 478 -21.16 -13.13 -0.21
C VAL A 478 -19.68 -13.37 -0.48
N THR A 479 -18.86 -12.34 -0.28
CA THR A 479 -17.40 -12.43 -0.42
C THR A 479 -16.73 -12.22 0.94
N MET A 480 -16.03 -13.24 1.43
CA MET A 480 -15.21 -13.13 2.64
C MET A 480 -13.78 -12.76 2.25
N VAL A 481 -13.32 -11.59 2.67
CA VAL A 481 -12.04 -11.01 2.29
C VAL A 481 -11.05 -11.06 3.44
N ASP A 482 -9.84 -11.51 3.14
CA ASP A 482 -8.73 -11.53 4.08
C ASP A 482 -7.53 -10.75 3.57
N THR A 483 -7.34 -9.58 4.19
CA THR A 483 -6.13 -8.76 4.15
C THR A 483 -5.66 -8.41 5.56
N ALA A 484 -5.88 -9.33 6.51
CA ALA A 484 -5.67 -9.11 7.93
C ALA A 484 -6.40 -7.84 8.44
N CYS A 485 -5.66 -6.93 9.10
CA CYS A 485 -6.22 -5.77 9.78
C CYS A 485 -6.85 -4.72 8.84
N SER A 486 -6.65 -4.81 7.52
CA SER A 486 -7.22 -3.90 6.52
C SER A 486 -8.48 -4.44 5.80
N SER A 487 -8.93 -5.65 6.15
CA SER A 487 -9.94 -6.41 5.39
C SER A 487 -11.27 -5.70 5.19
N SER A 488 -11.80 -5.09 6.24
CA SER A 488 -13.07 -4.34 6.12
C SER A 488 -12.97 -3.10 5.24
N LEU A 489 -11.78 -2.52 5.03
CA LEU A 489 -11.58 -1.42 4.07
C LEU A 489 -11.47 -1.93 2.63
N TYR A 490 -10.90 -3.12 2.42
CA TYR A 490 -10.96 -3.79 1.12
C TYR A 490 -12.40 -4.18 0.77
N ALA A 491 -13.18 -4.66 1.74
CA ALA A 491 -14.60 -4.97 1.55
C ALA A 491 -15.42 -3.72 1.12
N LEU A 492 -15.11 -2.54 1.67
CA LEU A 492 -15.70 -1.27 1.23
C LEU A 492 -15.40 -0.98 -0.24
N ASP A 493 -14.15 -1.17 -0.67
CA ASP A 493 -13.74 -0.95 -2.06
C ASP A 493 -14.47 -1.87 -3.04
N LEU A 494 -14.63 -3.14 -2.67
CA LEU A 494 -15.38 -4.12 -3.47
C LEU A 494 -16.85 -3.74 -3.63
N GLY A 495 -17.52 -3.36 -2.54
CA GLY A 495 -18.91 -2.93 -2.58
C GLY A 495 -19.12 -1.66 -3.40
N ALA A 496 -18.24 -0.67 -3.26
CA ALA A 496 -18.29 0.55 -4.05
C ALA A 496 -18.15 0.26 -5.55
N ARG A 497 -17.23 -0.62 -5.94
CA ARG A 497 -17.07 -1.05 -7.34
C ARG A 497 -18.28 -1.81 -7.88
N ALA A 498 -18.88 -2.68 -7.07
CA ALA A 498 -20.09 -3.41 -7.49
C ALA A 498 -21.23 -2.43 -7.80
N LEU A 499 -21.36 -1.34 -7.04
CA LEU A 499 -22.34 -0.28 -7.30
C LEU A 499 -22.02 0.52 -8.58
N VAL A 500 -20.75 0.88 -8.78
CA VAL A 500 -20.28 1.69 -9.92
C VAL A 500 -20.35 0.90 -11.23
N ALA A 501 -19.97 -0.38 -11.21
CA ALA A 501 -20.11 -1.29 -12.35
C ALA A 501 -21.58 -1.67 -12.63
N GLY A 502 -22.52 -1.25 -11.77
CA GLY A 502 -23.92 -1.59 -11.89
C GLY A 502 -24.22 -3.08 -11.68
N GLU A 503 -23.35 -3.81 -10.99
CA GLU A 503 -23.56 -5.23 -10.60
C GLU A 503 -24.51 -5.33 -9.40
N ALA A 504 -24.51 -4.32 -8.53
CA ALA A 504 -25.39 -4.21 -7.38
C ALA A 504 -26.05 -2.82 -7.31
N ASP A 505 -27.18 -2.76 -6.62
CA ASP A 505 -27.89 -1.52 -6.32
C ASP A 505 -27.70 -1.11 -4.85
N ILE A 506 -27.40 -2.09 -3.99
CA ILE A 506 -27.09 -1.93 -2.56
C ILE A 506 -25.87 -2.79 -2.23
N ALA A 507 -24.86 -2.22 -1.59
CA ALA A 507 -23.71 -2.97 -1.10
C ALA A 507 -23.64 -2.95 0.43
N VAL A 508 -23.48 -4.13 1.04
CA VAL A 508 -23.31 -4.31 2.48
C VAL A 508 -21.85 -4.69 2.72
N CYS A 509 -21.12 -3.79 3.37
CA CYS A 509 -19.69 -3.90 3.54
C CYS A 509 -19.33 -3.88 5.02
N GLY A 510 -18.48 -4.81 5.47
CA GLY A 510 -18.19 -4.91 6.90
C GLY A 510 -17.00 -5.78 7.24
N GLY A 511 -16.97 -6.24 8.48
CA GLY A 511 -16.03 -7.24 8.96
C GLY A 511 -16.44 -7.76 10.34
N ALA A 512 -15.92 -8.92 10.71
CA ALA A 512 -16.13 -9.52 12.02
C ALA A 512 -14.85 -10.23 12.51
N PHE A 513 -14.67 -10.26 13.82
CA PHE A 513 -13.57 -10.96 14.47
C PHE A 513 -13.95 -11.31 15.91
N ALA A 514 -13.64 -12.54 16.32
CA ALA A 514 -13.75 -12.98 17.70
C ALA A 514 -12.40 -13.58 18.13
N LEU A 515 -11.89 -13.17 19.29
CA LEU A 515 -10.60 -13.61 19.76
C LEU A 515 -10.62 -15.08 20.20
N ALA A 516 -9.55 -15.80 19.86
CA ALA A 516 -9.26 -17.17 20.33
C ALA A 516 -7.93 -17.21 21.12
N PRO A 517 -7.73 -18.20 22.01
CA PRO A 517 -6.52 -18.32 22.82
C PRO A 517 -5.23 -18.44 21.99
N SER A 518 -5.28 -19.24 20.92
CA SER A 518 -4.14 -19.52 20.03
C SER A 518 -3.56 -18.24 19.43
N GLY A 519 -4.41 -17.32 18.96
CA GLY A 519 -4.00 -16.03 18.43
C GLY A 519 -3.22 -15.21 19.47
N SER A 520 -3.67 -15.20 20.73
CA SER A 520 -2.95 -14.51 21.81
C SER A 520 -1.60 -15.17 22.13
N VAL A 521 -1.54 -16.52 22.13
CA VAL A 521 -0.32 -17.29 22.33
C VAL A 521 0.71 -17.00 21.25
N LEU A 522 0.30 -17.07 19.98
CA LEU A 522 1.18 -16.86 18.83
C LEU A 522 1.64 -15.41 18.74
N PHE A 523 0.74 -14.44 18.92
CA PHE A 523 1.10 -13.02 18.89
C PHE A 523 2.05 -12.62 20.04
N SER A 524 2.01 -13.33 21.17
CA SER A 524 2.96 -13.11 22.25
C SER A 524 4.40 -13.43 21.83
N LYS A 525 4.60 -14.33 20.86
CA LYS A 525 5.95 -14.66 20.33
C LYS A 525 6.51 -13.60 19.40
N LEU A 526 5.66 -12.72 18.87
CA LEU A 526 6.08 -11.48 18.19
C LEU A 526 6.49 -10.37 19.18
N HIS A 527 6.28 -10.58 20.48
CA HIS A 527 6.40 -9.55 21.51
C HIS A 527 5.58 -8.28 21.19
N GLY A 528 4.45 -8.45 20.50
CA GLY A 528 3.62 -7.36 20.03
C GLY A 528 2.44 -6.99 20.93
N LEU A 529 2.09 -7.83 21.92
CA LEU A 529 1.01 -7.52 22.86
C LEU A 529 1.46 -6.47 23.89
N SER A 530 0.54 -5.61 24.32
CA SER A 530 0.84 -4.68 25.42
C SER A 530 1.21 -5.45 26.68
N GLN A 531 2.28 -5.05 27.36
CA GLN A 531 2.66 -5.61 28.66
C GLN A 531 1.82 -5.03 29.79
N ARG A 532 1.27 -3.82 29.61
CA ARG A 532 0.45 -3.12 30.60
C ARG A 532 -0.99 -3.63 30.67
N GLY A 533 -1.44 -4.36 29.66
CA GLY A 533 -2.84 -4.76 29.55
C GLY A 533 -3.76 -3.61 29.16
N GLU A 534 -3.24 -2.61 28.45
CA GLU A 534 -4.00 -1.50 27.87
C GLU A 534 -3.34 -1.03 26.56
N VAL A 535 -4.13 -0.50 25.62
CA VAL A 535 -3.59 0.07 24.37
C VAL A 535 -3.41 1.59 24.51
N ARG A 536 -2.25 2.10 24.09
CA ARG A 536 -1.90 3.53 24.14
C ARG A 536 -1.41 4.03 22.78
N ALA A 537 -2.25 3.87 21.75
CA ALA A 537 -1.91 4.26 20.39
C ALA A 537 -1.50 5.74 20.29
N LEU A 538 -0.43 6.00 19.52
CA LEU A 538 0.21 7.30 19.29
C LEU A 538 0.93 7.92 20.51
N ASP A 539 0.88 7.29 21.69
CA ASP A 539 1.49 7.81 22.91
C ASP A 539 2.96 7.37 23.06
N ARG A 540 3.78 8.19 23.71
CA ARG A 540 5.20 7.89 24.00
C ARG A 540 5.39 6.60 24.80
N THR A 541 4.38 6.19 25.56
CA THR A 541 4.42 4.98 26.38
C THR A 541 3.70 3.78 25.76
N ALA A 542 3.34 3.86 24.48
CA ALA A 542 2.86 2.73 23.69
C ALA A 542 3.86 1.56 23.76
N ASP A 543 3.37 0.36 24.07
CA ASP A 543 4.21 -0.84 24.27
C ASP A 543 3.67 -2.09 23.57
N GLY A 544 2.55 -1.99 22.85
CA GLY A 544 1.94 -3.10 22.14
C GLY A 544 0.45 -2.91 21.91
N VAL A 545 -0.15 -3.89 21.24
CA VAL A 545 -1.58 -3.97 20.93
C VAL A 545 -2.30 -4.91 21.89
N LEU A 546 -3.61 -4.77 22.01
CA LEU A 546 -4.50 -5.82 22.48
C LEU A 546 -5.61 -6.00 21.45
N PHE A 547 -5.84 -7.24 21.05
CA PHE A 547 -6.97 -7.58 20.20
C PHE A 547 -8.27 -7.45 20.96
N SER A 548 -9.36 -7.35 20.21
CA SER A 548 -10.71 -7.27 20.76
C SER A 548 -11.69 -8.01 19.85
N ASP A 549 -12.74 -8.58 20.43
CA ASP A 549 -13.92 -8.95 19.66
C ASP A 549 -14.53 -7.74 18.93
N GLY A 550 -15.19 -7.96 17.80
CA GLY A 550 -15.97 -6.91 17.14
C GLY A 550 -16.57 -7.32 15.80
N ALA A 551 -17.71 -6.74 15.48
CA ALA A 551 -18.32 -6.77 14.16
C ALA A 551 -18.85 -5.38 13.78
N GLY A 552 -18.83 -5.06 12.49
CA GLY A 552 -19.36 -3.81 11.99
C GLY A 552 -19.75 -3.90 10.52
N VAL A 553 -20.78 -3.15 10.15
CA VAL A 553 -21.34 -3.10 8.80
C VAL A 553 -21.71 -1.67 8.46
N VAL A 554 -21.46 -1.28 7.22
CA VAL A 554 -22.06 -0.11 6.58
C VAL A 554 -22.73 -0.51 5.28
N VAL A 555 -23.75 0.26 4.90
CA VAL A 555 -24.49 0.07 3.65
C VAL A 555 -24.19 1.22 2.71
N LEU A 556 -23.82 0.89 1.48
CA LEU A 556 -23.49 1.82 0.42
C LEU A 556 -24.58 1.80 -0.66
N LYS A 557 -24.85 2.97 -1.23
CA LYS A 557 -25.65 3.18 -2.45
C LYS A 557 -24.98 4.22 -3.33
N ARG A 558 -25.36 4.28 -4.60
CA ARG A 558 -25.11 5.48 -5.39
C ARG A 558 -26.01 6.63 -4.91
N LEU A 559 -25.55 7.87 -5.00
CA LEU A 559 -26.26 9.03 -4.47
C LEU A 559 -27.62 9.23 -5.14
N SER A 560 -27.69 9.03 -6.47
CA SER A 560 -28.95 9.08 -7.23
C SER A 560 -29.98 8.10 -6.65
N ARG A 561 -29.53 6.87 -6.37
CA ARG A 561 -30.31 5.80 -5.76
C ARG A 561 -30.74 6.15 -4.33
N ALA A 562 -29.82 6.62 -3.49
CA ALA A 562 -30.12 7.05 -2.12
C ALA A 562 -31.17 8.19 -2.08
N ARG A 563 -31.03 9.18 -2.97
CA ARG A 563 -31.99 10.29 -3.10
C ARG A 563 -33.37 9.82 -3.55
N ARG A 564 -33.43 8.93 -4.55
CA ARG A 564 -34.67 8.35 -5.06
C ARG A 564 -35.43 7.61 -3.96
N ASP A 565 -34.70 6.84 -3.16
CA ASP A 565 -35.27 6.03 -2.10
C ASP A 565 -35.63 6.87 -0.85
N GLY A 566 -35.09 8.09 -0.74
CA GLY A 566 -35.25 8.97 0.41
C GLY A 566 -34.35 8.59 1.59
N ASP A 567 -33.26 7.86 1.33
CA ASP A 567 -32.31 7.44 2.36
C ASP A 567 -31.55 8.66 2.90
N ARG A 568 -31.20 8.58 4.18
CA ARG A 568 -30.30 9.55 4.79
C ARG A 568 -28.87 9.29 4.34
N VAL A 569 -28.23 10.28 3.72
CA VAL A 569 -26.78 10.23 3.44
C VAL A 569 -26.00 10.53 4.73
N LEU A 570 -25.23 9.54 5.18
CA LEU A 570 -24.36 9.63 6.37
C LEU A 570 -22.99 10.25 6.04
N GLY A 571 -22.54 10.08 4.80
CA GLY A 571 -21.28 10.59 4.29
C GLY A 571 -21.05 10.12 2.85
N VAL A 572 -20.00 10.63 2.22
CA VAL A 572 -19.58 10.24 0.87
C VAL A 572 -18.28 9.46 0.93
N LEU A 573 -18.20 8.34 0.23
CA LEU A 573 -16.97 7.58 0.05
C LEU A 573 -16.21 8.19 -1.14
N SER A 574 -15.25 9.07 -0.85
CA SER A 574 -14.60 9.89 -1.88
C SER A 574 -13.50 9.16 -2.62
N GLY A 575 -12.79 8.22 -1.98
CA GLY A 575 -11.76 7.42 -2.65
C GLY A 575 -11.10 6.41 -1.74
N VAL A 576 -10.63 5.30 -2.31
CA VAL A 576 -9.93 4.23 -1.59
C VAL A 576 -8.65 3.89 -2.31
N GLY A 577 -7.54 3.92 -1.58
CA GLY A 577 -6.23 3.53 -2.06
C GLY A 577 -5.77 2.24 -1.43
N LEU A 578 -5.46 1.25 -2.26
CA LEU A 578 -5.01 -0.08 -1.85
C LEU A 578 -3.57 -0.31 -2.32
N SER A 579 -2.73 -1.01 -1.55
CA SER A 579 -1.37 -1.36 -1.96
C SER A 579 -0.77 -2.49 -1.14
N ALA A 580 0.38 -2.98 -1.59
CA ALA A 580 1.25 -3.85 -0.82
C ALA A 580 2.60 -3.19 -0.54
N ASP A 581 3.23 -3.52 0.59
CA ASP A 581 4.57 -3.03 0.98
C ASP A 581 5.68 -3.48 0.02
N GLY A 582 5.50 -4.63 -0.65
CA GLY A 582 6.53 -5.26 -1.45
C GLY A 582 7.65 -5.83 -0.59
N ARG A 583 8.89 -5.78 -1.09
CA ARG A 583 10.04 -6.39 -0.41
C ARG A 583 10.44 -5.61 0.83
N GLY A 584 10.46 -6.30 1.99
CA GLY A 584 10.77 -5.73 3.30
C GLY A 584 11.77 -6.54 4.11
N LYS A 585 12.01 -6.12 5.37
CA LYS A 585 12.94 -6.79 6.30
C LYS A 585 12.40 -8.11 6.86
N ALA A 586 11.11 -8.12 7.18
CA ALA A 586 10.34 -9.28 7.63
C ALA A 586 8.89 -9.08 7.15
N ILE A 587 8.12 -10.16 7.05
CA ILE A 587 6.75 -10.07 6.51
C ILE A 587 5.75 -9.38 7.44
N TYR A 588 6.06 -9.33 8.73
CA TYR A 588 5.30 -8.63 9.75
C TYR A 588 5.79 -7.20 10.02
N ALA A 589 6.93 -6.80 9.42
CA ALA A 589 7.49 -5.47 9.62
C ALA A 589 6.83 -4.48 8.65
N PRO A 590 6.24 -3.37 9.14
CA PRO A 590 5.57 -2.39 8.29
C PRO A 590 6.56 -1.62 7.41
N ALA A 591 6.14 -1.22 6.20
CA ALA A 591 6.92 -0.35 5.33
C ALA A 591 6.20 0.97 5.00
N THR A 592 6.84 2.09 5.34
CA THR A 592 6.35 3.45 5.07
C THR A 592 5.99 3.67 3.60
N SER A 593 6.73 3.07 2.66
CA SER A 593 6.50 3.25 1.22
C SER A 593 5.19 2.62 0.71
N GLY A 594 4.76 1.48 1.27
CA GLY A 594 3.48 0.88 0.89
C GLY A 594 2.33 1.71 1.44
N GLN A 595 2.42 2.14 2.70
CA GLN A 595 1.43 3.01 3.32
C GLN A 595 1.28 4.35 2.59
N GLU A 596 2.39 4.98 2.19
CA GLU A 596 2.38 6.20 1.36
C GLU A 596 1.72 5.97 0.00
N LEU A 597 1.98 4.82 -0.64
CA LEU A 597 1.34 4.46 -1.91
C LEU A 597 -0.18 4.30 -1.77
N ALA A 598 -0.66 3.72 -0.67
CA ALA A 598 -2.09 3.67 -0.37
C ALA A 598 -2.69 5.08 -0.23
N VAL A 599 -2.04 5.99 0.52
CA VAL A 599 -2.52 7.37 0.66
C VAL A 599 -2.55 8.09 -0.69
N GLN A 600 -1.48 7.97 -1.48
CA GLN A 600 -1.38 8.59 -2.81
C GLN A 600 -2.49 8.09 -3.75
N ARG A 601 -2.76 6.78 -3.75
CA ARG A 601 -3.85 6.18 -4.56
C ARG A 601 -5.23 6.67 -4.15
N ALA A 602 -5.49 6.79 -2.84
CA ALA A 602 -6.76 7.30 -2.35
C ALA A 602 -7.00 8.76 -2.78
N MET A 603 -5.96 9.60 -2.64
CA MET A 603 -5.99 11.01 -3.07
C MET A 603 -6.16 11.13 -4.58
N ALA A 604 -5.41 10.35 -5.37
CA ALA A 604 -5.49 10.36 -6.82
C ALA A 604 -6.89 10.01 -7.33
N ARG A 605 -7.56 9.04 -6.71
CA ARG A 605 -8.94 8.66 -7.08
C ARG A 605 -9.97 9.70 -6.68
N SER A 606 -9.88 10.21 -5.46
CA SER A 606 -10.84 11.20 -4.96
C SER A 606 -10.70 12.57 -5.61
N GLY A 607 -9.53 12.89 -6.17
CA GLY A 607 -9.17 14.23 -6.58
C GLY A 607 -8.95 15.20 -5.40
N MET A 608 -9.00 14.69 -4.16
CA MET A 608 -8.76 15.50 -2.96
C MET A 608 -7.28 15.85 -2.80
N THR A 609 -7.02 17.03 -2.26
CA THR A 609 -5.69 17.43 -1.79
C THR A 609 -5.55 17.20 -0.29
N PRO A 610 -4.32 17.09 0.23
CA PRO A 610 -4.10 16.89 1.66
C PRO A 610 -4.73 17.95 2.57
N ASP A 611 -4.82 19.22 2.14
CA ASP A 611 -5.44 20.32 2.90
C ASP A 611 -6.99 20.19 3.01
N GLN A 612 -7.60 19.25 2.28
CA GLN A 612 -9.04 18.94 2.36
C GLN A 612 -9.37 17.84 3.37
N VAL A 613 -8.36 17.26 4.04
CA VAL A 613 -8.55 16.30 5.12
C VAL A 613 -8.30 16.98 6.45
N ASP A 614 -9.31 16.98 7.31
CA ASP A 614 -9.28 17.59 8.64
C ASP A 614 -8.85 16.59 9.73
N TRP A 615 -9.11 15.30 9.50
CA TRP A 615 -8.93 14.24 10.49
C TRP A 615 -8.54 12.92 9.87
N VAL A 616 -7.55 12.24 10.44
CA VAL A 616 -7.17 10.86 10.12
C VAL A 616 -7.43 9.97 11.32
N VAL A 617 -8.27 8.96 11.16
CA VAL A 617 -8.31 7.80 12.06
C VAL A 617 -7.23 6.82 11.59
N ALA A 618 -6.09 6.88 12.26
CA ALA A 618 -4.92 6.07 12.00
C ALA A 618 -5.19 4.58 12.32
N HIS A 619 -4.43 3.71 11.67
CA HIS A 619 -4.38 2.31 12.03
C HIS A 619 -3.81 2.12 13.45
N ALA A 620 -2.84 2.95 13.86
CA ALA A 620 -2.10 2.99 15.11
C ALA A 620 -2.65 2.06 16.19
N THR A 621 -1.94 0.95 16.40
CA THR A 621 -2.32 -0.15 17.27
C THR A 621 -1.73 -0.05 18.66
N GLY A 622 -0.89 0.97 18.92
CA GLY A 622 -0.06 1.05 20.12
C GLY A 622 1.23 0.27 20.02
N THR A 623 1.57 -0.26 18.84
CA THR A 623 2.86 -0.90 18.60
C THR A 623 3.88 0.16 18.18
N PRO A 624 5.03 0.32 18.88
CA PRO A 624 5.96 1.42 18.60
C PRO A 624 6.45 1.48 17.14
N ALA A 625 6.73 0.31 16.54
CA ALA A 625 7.17 0.23 15.15
C ALA A 625 6.05 0.55 14.15
N GLY A 626 4.82 0.06 14.41
CA GLY A 626 3.66 0.31 13.57
C GLY A 626 3.24 1.78 13.60
N ASP A 627 3.03 2.32 14.81
CA ASP A 627 2.66 3.72 15.01
C ASP A 627 3.73 4.66 14.45
N GLY A 628 5.02 4.34 14.61
CA GLY A 628 6.13 5.10 14.04
C GLY A 628 6.18 5.08 12.51
N ALA A 629 5.96 3.93 11.88
CA ALA A 629 5.91 3.81 10.42
C ALA A 629 4.73 4.57 9.83
N GLU A 630 3.54 4.43 10.43
CA GLU A 630 2.33 5.13 10.00
C GLU A 630 2.48 6.64 10.16
N PHE A 631 2.97 7.11 11.30
CA PHE A 631 3.15 8.54 11.52
C PHE A 631 4.14 9.13 10.51
N ALA A 632 5.20 8.41 10.15
CA ALA A 632 6.13 8.82 9.11
C ALA A 632 5.44 8.96 7.74
N SER A 633 4.58 7.99 7.37
CA SER A 633 3.80 8.04 6.12
C SER A 633 2.81 9.20 6.12
N LEU A 634 2.09 9.42 7.22
CA LEU A 634 1.14 10.54 7.35
C LEU A 634 1.86 11.89 7.28
N ARG A 635 3.01 12.05 7.95
CA ARG A 635 3.84 13.26 7.86
C ARG A 635 4.31 13.55 6.43
N ASN A 636 4.57 12.51 5.64
CA ASN A 636 5.00 12.66 4.26
C ASN A 636 3.84 13.00 3.31
N ALA A 637 2.66 12.43 3.54
CA ALA A 637 1.50 12.63 2.68
C ALA A 637 0.69 13.89 3.00
N TYR A 638 0.51 14.20 4.28
CA TYR A 638 -0.29 15.33 4.77
C TYR A 638 0.58 16.54 5.07
N ARG A 639 1.10 17.18 4.02
CA ARG A 639 1.87 18.42 4.14
C ARG A 639 0.99 19.61 3.79
N GLY A 640 0.72 20.46 4.76
CA GLY A 640 -0.21 21.56 4.59
C GLY A 640 -0.04 22.65 5.63
N THR A 641 -0.85 23.70 5.50
CA THR A 641 -0.91 24.78 6.51
C THR A 641 -2.03 24.57 7.52
N GLN A 642 -3.01 23.74 7.18
CA GLN A 642 -4.15 23.45 8.04
C GLN A 642 -3.83 22.30 9.00
N PRO A 643 -4.14 22.41 10.30
CA PRO A 643 -3.97 21.31 11.22
C PRO A 643 -4.82 20.10 10.84
N VAL A 644 -4.20 18.91 10.82
CA VAL A 644 -4.89 17.63 10.62
C VAL A 644 -4.89 16.87 11.94
N GLN A 645 -6.07 16.54 12.46
CA GLN A 645 -6.19 15.74 13.67
C GLN A 645 -5.82 14.28 13.38
N VAL A 646 -5.15 13.60 14.30
CA VAL A 646 -4.80 12.18 14.17
C VAL A 646 -5.23 11.44 15.44
N THR A 647 -6.09 10.44 15.30
CA THR A 647 -6.58 9.60 16.41
C THR A 647 -6.55 8.12 16.04
N SER A 648 -6.80 7.23 17.00
CA SER A 648 -7.07 5.81 16.82
C SER A 648 -7.97 5.32 17.95
N ASN A 649 -9.12 4.73 17.58
CA ASN A 649 -10.06 4.12 18.52
C ASN A 649 -9.53 2.87 19.22
N LYS A 650 -8.39 2.31 18.79
CA LYS A 650 -7.84 1.06 19.35
C LYS A 650 -7.39 1.21 20.79
N SER A 651 -7.04 2.42 21.23
CA SER A 651 -6.79 2.73 22.65
C SER A 651 -8.02 2.51 23.52
N LEU A 652 -9.22 2.64 22.95
CA LEU A 652 -10.50 2.56 23.66
C LEU A 652 -11.11 1.17 23.54
N VAL A 653 -11.38 0.71 22.30
CA VAL A 653 -12.10 -0.54 22.05
C VAL A 653 -11.19 -1.72 21.71
N GLY A 654 -9.87 -1.54 21.72
CA GLY A 654 -8.92 -2.56 21.27
C GLY A 654 -8.90 -2.74 19.76
N HIS A 655 -8.07 -3.65 19.27
CA HIS A 655 -7.97 -3.96 17.85
C HIS A 655 -8.95 -5.06 17.45
N THR A 656 -10.05 -4.69 16.79
CA THR A 656 -11.11 -5.60 16.34
C THR A 656 -10.75 -6.42 15.09
N GLY A 657 -9.46 -6.74 14.90
CA GLY A 657 -8.95 -7.54 13.79
C GLY A 657 -9.45 -7.08 12.42
N TRP A 658 -10.15 -7.97 11.72
CA TRP A 658 -10.68 -7.78 10.39
C TRP A 658 -11.82 -6.72 10.31
N ALA A 659 -12.46 -6.40 11.44
CA ALA A 659 -13.50 -5.37 11.55
C ALA A 659 -12.94 -3.96 11.87
N ALA A 660 -11.64 -3.81 12.12
CA ALA A 660 -11.07 -2.56 12.65
C ALA A 660 -11.26 -1.34 11.72
N GLY A 661 -11.20 -1.56 10.42
CA GLY A 661 -11.43 -0.52 9.42
C GLY A 661 -12.86 0.02 9.47
N VAL A 662 -13.87 -0.86 9.39
CA VAL A 662 -15.28 -0.43 9.40
C VAL A 662 -15.69 0.21 10.72
N VAL A 663 -15.16 -0.24 11.88
CA VAL A 663 -15.40 0.44 13.17
C VAL A 663 -14.90 1.90 13.12
N SER A 664 -13.74 2.12 12.53
CA SER A 664 -13.16 3.46 12.34
C SER A 664 -13.96 4.32 11.35
N VAL A 665 -14.52 3.70 10.30
CA VAL A 665 -15.44 4.37 9.37
C VAL A 665 -16.72 4.80 10.08
N ILE A 666 -17.33 3.93 10.90
CA ILE A 666 -18.55 4.25 11.65
C ILE A 666 -18.31 5.39 12.64
N GLU A 667 -17.16 5.42 13.30
CA GLU A 667 -16.72 6.55 14.13
C GLU A 667 -16.68 7.85 13.32
N VAL A 668 -16.10 7.85 12.12
CA VAL A 668 -16.06 9.03 11.25
C VAL A 668 -17.47 9.50 10.86
N LEU A 669 -18.36 8.58 10.47
CA LEU A 669 -19.74 8.90 10.10
C LEU A 669 -20.52 9.50 11.29
N ALA A 670 -20.31 8.96 12.50
CA ALA A 670 -20.91 9.49 13.72
C ALA A 670 -20.37 10.90 14.08
N ALA A 671 -19.08 11.13 13.87
CA ALA A 671 -18.44 12.43 14.08
C ALA A 671 -18.90 13.49 13.07
N LEU A 672 -19.09 13.13 11.81
CA LEU A 672 -19.67 14.03 10.79
C LEU A 672 -21.07 14.51 11.22
N ARG A 673 -21.88 13.60 11.76
CA ARG A 673 -23.23 13.89 12.28
C ARG A 673 -23.20 14.80 13.52
N SER A 674 -22.28 14.57 14.46
CA SER A 674 -22.19 15.35 15.70
C SER A 674 -21.39 16.65 15.57
N GLY A 675 -20.58 16.78 14.52
CA GLY A 675 -19.71 17.93 14.32
C GLY A 675 -18.59 18.04 15.34
N THR A 676 -18.06 16.91 15.82
CA THR A 676 -16.98 16.86 16.81
C THR A 676 -16.02 15.72 16.49
N ILE A 677 -14.71 16.01 16.46
CA ILE A 677 -13.64 15.00 16.41
C ILE A 677 -13.33 14.59 17.86
N PRO A 678 -13.31 13.28 18.18
CA PRO A 678 -13.02 12.82 19.54
C PRO A 678 -11.57 13.12 19.95
N ALA A 679 -11.34 13.18 21.27
CA ALA A 679 -9.99 13.17 21.80
C ALA A 679 -9.33 11.80 21.58
N GLN A 680 -8.00 11.77 21.49
CA GLN A 680 -7.25 10.52 21.53
C GLN A 680 -7.26 9.96 22.96
N PHE A 681 -7.97 8.86 23.15
CA PHE A 681 -8.06 8.20 24.44
C PHE A 681 -6.68 7.67 24.87
N ARG A 682 -6.33 7.86 26.16
CA ARG A 682 -5.05 7.48 26.79
C ARG A 682 -3.79 8.13 26.19
N PHE A 683 -3.93 9.27 25.52
CA PHE A 683 -2.80 10.05 25.03
C PHE A 683 -2.36 11.13 26.04
N THR A 684 -1.05 11.20 26.27
CA THR A 684 -0.39 12.19 27.13
C THR A 684 0.61 13.01 26.33
N GLU A 685 1.48 12.33 25.57
CA GLU A 685 2.56 12.95 24.80
C GLU A 685 2.95 12.04 23.64
N ALA A 686 3.31 12.60 22.49
CA ALA A 686 3.78 11.80 21.35
C ALA A 686 5.25 11.40 21.50
N PRO A 687 5.69 10.29 20.89
CA PRO A 687 7.10 9.95 20.76
C PRO A 687 7.91 11.04 20.03
N GLU A 688 9.17 11.27 20.43
CA GLU A 688 10.07 12.24 19.77
C GLU A 688 10.24 11.95 18.26
N LEU A 689 10.22 10.67 17.87
CA LEU A 689 10.32 10.22 16.46
C LEU A 689 9.25 10.84 15.55
N PHE A 690 8.08 11.18 16.10
CA PHE A 690 6.98 11.76 15.33
C PHE A 690 7.34 13.17 14.86
N ASP A 691 8.16 13.89 15.63
CA ASP A 691 8.58 15.27 15.33
C ASP A 691 7.38 16.19 15.05
N LEU A 692 6.35 16.14 15.92
CA LEU A 692 5.09 16.86 15.72
C LEU A 692 5.29 18.35 15.40
N ALA A 693 6.29 18.98 16.03
CA ALA A 693 6.60 20.40 15.87
C ALA A 693 6.99 20.80 14.44
N SER A 694 7.45 19.85 13.60
CA SER A 694 7.77 20.10 12.19
C SER A 694 6.60 19.81 11.23
N THR A 695 5.44 19.42 11.76
CA THR A 695 4.28 18.99 10.97
C THR A 695 3.03 19.83 11.28
N ASN A 696 2.02 19.72 10.43
CA ASN A 696 0.65 20.19 10.71
C ASN A 696 -0.23 19.10 11.34
N LEU A 697 0.33 17.95 11.73
CA LEU A 697 -0.42 16.88 12.38
C LEU A 697 -0.57 17.19 13.88
N THR A 698 -1.74 16.89 14.45
CA THR A 698 -2.01 17.10 15.88
C THR A 698 -2.76 15.90 16.44
N VAL A 699 -2.36 15.42 17.61
CA VAL A 699 -3.10 14.38 18.35
C VAL A 699 -3.95 15.08 19.42
N PRO A 700 -5.29 15.09 19.30
CA PRO A 700 -6.13 15.90 20.19
C PRO A 700 -6.23 15.28 21.60
N THR A 701 -6.02 16.08 22.64
CA THR A 701 -6.20 15.68 24.05
C THR A 701 -7.59 15.98 24.61
N ALA A 702 -8.40 16.72 23.85
CA ALA A 702 -9.79 17.06 24.15
C ALA A 702 -10.62 17.02 22.86
N PRO A 703 -11.95 16.82 22.93
CA PRO A 703 -12.81 16.85 21.75
C PRO A 703 -12.65 18.17 20.98
N VAL A 704 -12.47 18.07 19.66
CA VAL A 704 -12.26 19.22 18.78
C VAL A 704 -13.57 19.54 18.04
N PRO A 705 -14.13 20.75 18.17
CA PRO A 705 -15.26 21.17 17.37
C PRO A 705 -14.95 21.10 15.87
N TRP A 706 -15.84 20.48 15.11
CA TRP A 706 -15.69 20.27 13.67
C TRP A 706 -16.92 20.82 12.93
N PRO A 707 -17.11 22.16 12.94
CA PRO A 707 -18.28 22.81 12.37
C PRO A 707 -18.30 22.71 10.84
N ALA A 708 -19.50 22.69 10.27
CA ALA A 708 -19.68 22.76 8.82
C ALA A 708 -19.06 24.05 8.27
N ARG A 709 -18.38 23.93 7.13
CA ARG A 709 -17.73 25.07 6.45
C ARG A 709 -18.52 25.52 5.23
N THR A 710 -18.40 26.78 4.85
CA THR A 710 -19.10 27.34 3.67
C THR A 710 -18.34 27.14 2.36
N ASP A 711 -17.04 26.85 2.43
CA ASP A 711 -16.11 26.81 1.31
C ASP A 711 -15.75 25.38 0.85
N ARG A 712 -15.86 24.38 1.73
CA ARG A 712 -15.58 22.97 1.43
C ARG A 712 -16.32 22.01 2.38
N PRO A 713 -16.60 20.76 1.98
CA PRO A 713 -17.05 19.75 2.91
C PRO A 713 -15.96 19.41 3.93
N ARG A 714 -16.39 18.94 5.11
CA ARG A 714 -15.50 18.31 6.09
C ARG A 714 -14.95 17.01 5.51
N GLY A 715 -13.65 16.76 5.70
CA GLY A 715 -12.97 15.58 5.14
C GLY A 715 -12.24 14.80 6.22
N ALA A 716 -12.36 13.47 6.18
CA ALA A 716 -11.61 12.57 7.04
C ALA A 716 -11.00 11.42 6.24
N ALA A 717 -10.01 10.77 6.85
CA ALA A 717 -9.42 9.56 6.32
C ALA A 717 -9.38 8.44 7.35
N VAL A 718 -9.43 7.19 6.89
CA VAL A 718 -9.28 5.99 7.72
C VAL A 718 -8.16 5.12 7.13
N SER A 719 -7.16 4.79 7.93
CA SER A 719 -6.06 3.89 7.56
C SER A 719 -6.24 2.49 8.13
N GLY A 720 -5.89 1.47 7.35
CA GLY A 720 -5.79 0.09 7.80
C GLY A 720 -4.57 -0.59 7.18
N PHE A 721 -3.67 -1.10 8.02
CA PHE A 721 -2.42 -1.73 7.59
C PHE A 721 -2.35 -3.15 8.14
N GLY A 722 -2.52 -4.14 7.27
CA GLY A 722 -2.57 -5.55 7.62
C GLY A 722 -1.19 -6.22 7.63
N PHE A 723 -1.07 -7.31 8.39
CA PHE A 723 0.05 -8.24 8.29
C PHE A 723 0.28 -8.68 6.85
N GLY A 724 1.54 -8.89 6.46
CA GLY A 724 1.91 -9.10 5.06
C GLY A 724 2.07 -7.81 4.26
N GLY A 725 1.89 -6.65 4.91
CA GLY A 725 2.06 -5.34 4.29
C GLY A 725 0.91 -4.98 3.36
N THR A 726 -0.32 -5.37 3.71
CA THR A 726 -1.52 -5.09 2.92
C THR A 726 -2.22 -3.83 3.41
N ASN A 727 -2.15 -2.75 2.63
CA ASN A 727 -2.50 -1.40 3.08
C ASN A 727 -3.76 -0.88 2.40
N ALA A 728 -4.63 -0.23 3.17
CA ALA A 728 -5.77 0.52 2.71
C ALA A 728 -5.81 1.92 3.34
N HIS A 729 -6.18 2.92 2.56
CA HIS A 729 -6.47 4.27 3.02
C HIS A 729 -7.76 4.76 2.37
N VAL A 730 -8.74 5.15 3.17
CA VAL A 730 -10.10 5.51 2.73
C VAL A 730 -10.34 6.98 3.03
N LEU A 731 -10.82 7.74 2.04
CA LEU A 731 -11.22 9.14 2.18
C LEU A 731 -12.74 9.25 2.24
N ILE A 732 -13.23 10.00 3.24
CA ILE A 732 -14.65 10.20 3.52
C ILE A 732 -14.92 11.69 3.63
N GLN A 733 -15.98 12.16 2.99
CA GLN A 733 -16.42 13.55 3.08
C GLN A 733 -17.84 13.68 3.61
N GLU A 734 -18.11 14.82 4.24
CA GLU A 734 -19.47 15.27 4.48
C GLU A 734 -20.22 15.44 3.15
N TYR A 735 -21.46 14.97 3.10
CA TYR A 735 -22.33 15.24 1.98
C TYR A 735 -22.89 16.67 2.05
N ARG A 736 -22.56 17.51 1.07
CA ARG A 736 -23.02 18.90 0.95
C ARG A 736 -23.62 19.17 -0.43
N PRO A 737 -24.96 19.16 -0.58
CA PRO A 737 -25.60 19.34 -1.88
C PRO A 737 -25.43 20.75 -2.46
N ASP A 738 -25.05 21.71 -1.62
CA ASP A 738 -24.77 23.10 -1.96
C ASP A 738 -23.32 23.36 -2.40
N LEU A 739 -22.43 22.37 -2.28
CA LEU A 739 -21.04 22.46 -2.71
C LEU A 739 -20.79 21.50 -3.88
N ALA A 740 -20.01 21.96 -4.88
CA ALA A 740 -19.50 21.06 -5.91
C ALA A 740 -18.52 20.09 -5.24
N GLY A 741 -18.83 18.80 -5.29
CA GLY A 741 -17.93 17.77 -4.76
C GLY A 741 -17.02 17.20 -5.84
N THR A 742 -15.85 16.75 -5.43
CA THR A 742 -14.93 15.95 -6.25
C THR A 742 -15.11 14.50 -5.85
N PHE A 743 -15.68 13.69 -6.74
CA PHE A 743 -15.93 12.28 -6.46
C PHE A 743 -15.54 11.45 -7.68
N GLY A 744 -14.84 10.34 -7.45
CA GLY A 744 -14.43 9.46 -8.53
C GLY A 744 -13.97 8.12 -7.99
N TYR A 745 -14.68 7.05 -8.34
CA TYR A 745 -14.24 5.68 -8.06
C TYR A 745 -13.46 5.05 -9.24
N GLY A 746 -13.12 5.86 -10.25
CA GLY A 746 -12.58 5.44 -11.54
C GLY A 746 -13.67 5.08 -12.55
N GLU A 747 -13.32 5.12 -13.84
CA GLU A 747 -14.21 4.69 -14.92
C GLU A 747 -14.13 3.15 -15.05
N HIS A 748 -15.28 2.48 -15.04
CA HIS A 748 -15.35 1.05 -15.31
C HIS A 748 -15.16 0.80 -16.81
N ARG A 749 -14.11 0.08 -17.20
CA ARG A 749 -13.78 -0.20 -18.60
C ARG A 749 -13.87 -1.70 -18.86
N PRO A 750 -15.06 -2.23 -19.22
CA PRO A 750 -15.21 -3.62 -19.56
C PRO A 750 -14.41 -3.92 -20.84
N GLU A 751 -13.45 -4.82 -20.72
CA GLU A 751 -12.59 -5.28 -21.82
C GLU A 751 -12.37 -6.79 -21.66
N PRO A 752 -12.32 -7.60 -22.74
CA PRO A 752 -12.00 -9.01 -22.65
C PRO A 752 -10.73 -9.27 -21.85
N LEU A 753 -10.84 -10.12 -20.83
CA LEU A 753 -9.69 -10.59 -20.06
C LEU A 753 -9.18 -11.92 -20.58
N VAL A 754 -7.87 -12.11 -20.46
CA VAL A 754 -7.18 -13.28 -20.97
C VAL A 754 -6.24 -13.87 -19.93
N ILE A 755 -6.13 -15.19 -19.92
CA ILE A 755 -5.09 -15.92 -19.21
C ILE A 755 -3.87 -15.99 -20.12
N THR A 756 -2.73 -15.49 -19.66
CA THR A 756 -1.49 -15.44 -20.45
C THR A 756 -0.45 -16.45 -20.02
N ALA A 757 -0.52 -16.92 -18.77
CA ALA A 757 0.31 -18.01 -18.27
C ALA A 757 -0.39 -18.70 -17.10
N TRP A 758 0.02 -19.92 -16.83
CA TRP A 758 -0.34 -20.61 -15.61
C TRP A 758 0.86 -21.45 -15.13
N SER A 759 0.83 -21.84 -13.87
CA SER A 759 1.72 -22.84 -13.29
C SER A 759 1.01 -23.56 -12.17
N ALA A 760 1.51 -24.75 -11.83
CA ALA A 760 0.98 -25.55 -10.74
C ALA A 760 2.08 -26.22 -9.91
N HIS A 761 1.73 -26.49 -8.65
CA HIS A 761 2.53 -27.28 -7.73
C HIS A 761 1.63 -28.28 -7.01
N LEU A 762 1.64 -29.51 -7.54
CA LEU A 762 0.82 -30.63 -7.07
C LEU A 762 1.72 -31.76 -6.56
N PRO A 763 1.24 -32.59 -5.61
CA PRO A 763 1.99 -33.76 -5.15
C PRO A 763 2.32 -34.69 -6.30
N GLY A 764 3.56 -35.19 -6.34
CA GLY A 764 4.00 -36.11 -7.40
C GLY A 764 4.15 -35.50 -8.80
N CYS A 765 3.90 -34.20 -9.00
CA CYS A 765 4.05 -33.51 -10.29
C CYS A 765 5.38 -32.72 -10.40
N PRO A 766 6.37 -33.21 -11.18
CA PRO A 766 7.62 -32.49 -11.39
C PRO A 766 7.47 -31.30 -12.34
N ASP A 767 6.55 -31.35 -13.30
CA ASP A 767 6.39 -30.36 -14.37
C ASP A 767 4.95 -30.31 -14.93
N GLU A 768 4.72 -29.41 -15.89
CA GLU A 768 3.42 -29.17 -16.53
C GLU A 768 2.89 -30.38 -17.32
N SER A 769 3.77 -31.24 -17.84
CA SER A 769 3.34 -32.42 -18.61
C SER A 769 2.61 -33.43 -17.73
N ALA A 770 3.03 -33.58 -16.47
CA ALA A 770 2.36 -34.40 -15.48
C ALA A 770 0.97 -33.86 -15.12
N VAL A 771 0.80 -32.52 -15.09
CA VAL A 771 -0.51 -31.89 -14.85
C VAL A 771 -1.44 -32.14 -16.03
N ALA A 772 -0.95 -32.04 -17.27
CA ALA A 772 -1.73 -32.37 -18.46
C ALA A 772 -2.15 -33.86 -18.50
N GLY A 773 -1.26 -34.77 -18.09
CA GLY A 773 -1.56 -36.19 -17.96
C GLY A 773 -2.62 -36.49 -16.89
N TRP A 774 -2.56 -35.80 -15.75
CA TRP A 774 -3.59 -35.88 -14.70
C TRP A 774 -4.94 -35.34 -15.18
N ALA A 775 -4.96 -34.15 -15.80
CA ALA A 775 -6.18 -33.55 -16.34
C ALA A 775 -6.82 -34.37 -17.47
N GLY A 776 -6.04 -35.22 -18.15
CA GLY A 776 -6.52 -36.17 -19.15
C GLY A 776 -6.89 -37.57 -18.61
N ASP A 777 -7.03 -37.73 -17.28
CA ASP A 777 -7.30 -39.00 -16.58
C ASP A 777 -6.29 -40.13 -16.86
N GLN A 778 -5.06 -39.79 -17.31
CA GLN A 778 -4.05 -40.79 -17.67
C GLN A 778 -3.22 -41.26 -16.48
N GLN A 779 -3.09 -40.43 -15.44
CA GLN A 779 -2.27 -40.73 -14.27
C GLN A 779 -2.86 -40.09 -12.99
N PRO A 780 -3.22 -40.87 -11.96
CA PRO A 780 -3.65 -40.32 -10.69
C PRO A 780 -2.47 -39.69 -9.94
N LEU A 781 -2.75 -38.60 -9.22
CA LEU A 781 -1.77 -37.91 -8.37
C LEU A 781 -2.00 -38.24 -6.89
N PRO A 782 -0.93 -38.24 -6.05
CA PRO A 782 -1.09 -38.30 -4.61
C PRO A 782 -1.92 -37.10 -4.11
N GLU A 783 -2.71 -37.31 -3.06
CA GLU A 783 -3.56 -36.26 -2.47
C GLU A 783 -2.80 -35.29 -1.56
N THR A 784 -1.58 -35.62 -1.15
CA THR A 784 -0.79 -34.83 -0.18
C THR A 784 0.70 -34.89 -0.50
N PHE A 785 1.43 -33.84 -0.12
CA PHE A 785 2.89 -33.83 -0.12
C PHE A 785 3.50 -34.69 1.01
N GLY A 786 2.65 -35.27 1.86
CA GLY A 786 3.02 -36.06 3.03
C GLY A 786 2.93 -35.26 4.33
N GLU A 787 3.29 -35.91 5.44
CA GLU A 787 3.28 -35.28 6.77
C GLU A 787 4.19 -34.04 6.78
N HIS A 788 5.39 -34.15 6.22
CA HIS A 788 6.35 -33.06 6.06
C HIS A 788 6.36 -32.55 4.62
N TYR A 789 6.20 -31.24 4.45
CA TYR A 789 6.25 -30.61 3.13
C TYR A 789 7.69 -30.59 2.58
N PRO A 790 7.92 -30.92 1.29
CA PRO A 790 9.25 -30.91 0.67
C PRO A 790 9.72 -29.47 0.44
N VAL A 791 10.34 -28.89 1.46
CA VAL A 791 10.84 -27.52 1.44
C VAL A 791 11.87 -27.32 0.32
N PRO A 792 11.74 -26.26 -0.52
CA PRO A 792 12.71 -25.96 -1.56
C PRO A 792 14.11 -25.68 -1.00
N PRO A 793 15.19 -25.98 -1.76
CA PRO A 793 16.53 -25.67 -1.32
C PRO A 793 16.73 -24.15 -1.19
N PHE A 794 17.60 -23.73 -0.26
CA PHE A 794 17.82 -22.31 0.07
C PHE A 794 18.16 -21.42 -1.13
N GLN A 795 18.81 -21.96 -2.17
CA GLN A 795 19.09 -21.19 -3.40
C GLN A 795 17.82 -20.73 -4.12
N LYS A 796 16.74 -21.51 -4.03
CA LYS A 796 15.42 -21.21 -4.59
C LYS A 796 14.55 -20.41 -3.63
N LEU A 797 14.63 -20.70 -2.33
CA LEU A 797 13.86 -20.01 -1.29
C LEU A 797 14.83 -19.26 -0.35
N ARG A 798 15.05 -17.98 -0.63
CA ARG A 798 15.97 -17.12 0.13
C ARG A 798 15.35 -16.62 1.44
N MET A 799 15.02 -17.54 2.33
CA MET A 799 14.42 -17.27 3.64
C MET A 799 15.27 -17.89 4.77
N PRO A 800 15.36 -17.25 5.95
CA PRO A 800 16.00 -17.86 7.11
C PRO A 800 15.36 -19.20 7.48
N ALA A 801 16.17 -20.16 7.93
CA ALA A 801 15.68 -21.51 8.25
C ALA A 801 14.62 -21.53 9.38
N SER A 802 14.67 -20.57 10.32
CA SER A 802 13.62 -20.39 11.34
C SER A 802 12.28 -20.03 10.71
N ALA A 803 12.28 -19.01 9.85
CA ALA A 803 11.08 -18.54 9.14
C ALA A 803 10.48 -19.65 8.28
N VAL A 804 11.31 -20.40 7.54
CA VAL A 804 10.84 -21.50 6.70
C VAL A 804 10.16 -22.61 7.51
N ARG A 805 10.70 -22.97 8.69
CA ARG A 805 10.08 -23.97 9.57
C ARG A 805 8.74 -23.52 10.15
N ALA A 806 8.57 -22.21 10.35
CA ALA A 806 7.34 -21.63 10.89
C ALA A 806 6.28 -21.35 9.80
N THR A 807 6.70 -21.31 8.53
CA THR A 807 5.84 -20.99 7.37
C THR A 807 4.98 -22.17 6.96
N ASP A 808 3.67 -21.96 6.81
CA ASP A 808 2.74 -22.96 6.32
C ASP A 808 3.03 -23.33 4.87
N ARG A 809 2.77 -24.60 4.53
CA ARG A 809 3.05 -25.13 3.20
C ARG A 809 2.36 -24.34 2.10
N THR A 810 1.14 -23.83 2.30
CA THR A 810 0.42 -23.02 1.31
C THR A 810 1.22 -21.80 0.85
N GLN A 811 1.89 -21.13 1.78
CA GLN A 811 2.73 -19.96 1.49
C GLN A 811 4.02 -20.33 0.75
N LEU A 812 4.56 -21.54 0.96
CA LEU A 812 5.72 -22.05 0.22
C LEU A 812 5.32 -22.52 -1.19
N MET A 813 4.19 -23.22 -1.30
CA MET A 813 3.64 -23.74 -2.54
C MET A 813 3.38 -22.62 -3.55
N ILE A 814 2.85 -21.48 -3.10
CA ILE A 814 2.58 -20.38 -4.01
C ILE A 814 3.86 -19.73 -4.57
N VAL A 815 4.92 -19.64 -3.74
CA VAL A 815 6.23 -19.17 -4.19
C VAL A 815 6.82 -20.11 -5.23
N GLU A 816 6.68 -21.43 -5.04
CA GLU A 816 7.07 -22.43 -6.05
C GLU A 816 6.30 -22.26 -7.36
N CYS A 817 4.99 -22.01 -7.31
CA CYS A 817 4.20 -21.73 -8.52
C CYS A 817 4.75 -20.50 -9.28
N MET A 818 5.03 -19.40 -8.59
CA MET A 818 5.56 -18.18 -9.24
C MET A 818 6.97 -18.39 -9.84
N GLN A 819 7.78 -19.25 -9.22
CA GLN A 819 9.09 -19.64 -9.76
C GLN A 819 8.99 -20.51 -11.02
N ARG A 820 7.93 -21.31 -11.13
CA ARG A 820 7.63 -22.14 -12.30
C ARG A 820 6.92 -21.39 -13.42
N LEU A 821 6.27 -20.26 -13.11
CA LEU A 821 5.56 -19.44 -14.08
C LEU A 821 6.49 -19.01 -15.23
N ASP A 822 5.90 -18.79 -16.41
CA ASP A 822 6.62 -18.32 -17.60
C ASP A 822 7.60 -17.15 -17.27
N PRO A 823 8.89 -17.26 -17.65
CA PRO A 823 9.89 -16.25 -17.32
C PRO A 823 9.58 -14.85 -17.85
N VAL A 824 8.92 -14.72 -19.00
CA VAL A 824 8.55 -13.43 -19.61
C VAL A 824 7.43 -12.79 -18.79
N VAL A 825 6.40 -13.56 -18.43
CA VAL A 825 5.31 -13.08 -17.57
C VAL A 825 5.83 -12.67 -16.19
N ARG A 826 6.74 -13.45 -15.60
CA ARG A 826 7.39 -13.08 -14.33
C ARG A 826 8.23 -11.80 -14.46
N ALA A 827 8.97 -11.63 -15.56
CA ALA A 827 9.72 -10.41 -15.81
C ALA A 827 8.80 -9.18 -15.92
N ILE A 828 7.68 -9.29 -16.64
CA ILE A 828 6.69 -8.20 -16.75
C ILE A 828 6.06 -7.87 -15.40
N SER A 829 5.65 -8.90 -14.65
CA SER A 829 5.10 -8.74 -13.29
C SER A 829 6.02 -7.92 -12.39
N THR A 830 7.32 -8.24 -12.40
CA THR A 830 8.32 -7.57 -11.55
C THR A 830 8.79 -6.23 -12.09
N ALA A 831 8.65 -5.96 -13.40
CA ALA A 831 8.95 -4.67 -14.00
C ALA A 831 7.86 -3.61 -13.72
N ARG A 832 6.64 -4.04 -13.35
CA ARG A 832 5.50 -3.17 -13.05
C ARG A 832 4.97 -3.41 -11.63
N PRO A 833 5.81 -3.27 -10.58
CA PRO A 833 5.45 -3.69 -9.23
C PRO A 833 4.17 -3.02 -8.72
N GLY A 834 3.92 -1.75 -9.05
CA GLY A 834 2.69 -1.05 -8.68
C GLY A 834 1.44 -1.52 -9.44
N GLY A 835 1.57 -1.97 -10.69
CA GLY A 835 0.47 -2.40 -11.55
C GLY A 835 0.18 -3.91 -11.48
N THR A 836 0.97 -4.68 -10.73
CA THR A 836 0.77 -6.13 -10.55
C THR A 836 0.20 -6.44 -9.18
N GLY A 837 -0.99 -7.04 -9.15
CA GLY A 837 -1.69 -7.46 -7.93
C GLY A 837 -1.71 -8.98 -7.76
N VAL A 838 -2.02 -9.44 -6.55
CA VAL A 838 -2.08 -10.87 -6.20
C VAL A 838 -3.44 -11.17 -5.55
N VAL A 839 -4.20 -12.10 -6.11
CA VAL A 839 -5.51 -12.51 -5.58
C VAL A 839 -5.50 -14.01 -5.35
N VAL A 840 -5.68 -14.45 -4.10
CA VAL A 840 -5.56 -15.86 -3.72
C VAL A 840 -6.88 -16.39 -3.16
N GLY A 841 -7.44 -17.41 -3.80
CA GLY A 841 -8.51 -18.23 -3.24
C GLY A 841 -7.94 -19.24 -2.24
N HIS A 842 -8.43 -19.21 -1.01
CA HIS A 842 -8.07 -20.13 0.07
C HIS A 842 -9.28 -20.39 0.97
N ALA A 843 -9.58 -21.66 1.22
CA ALA A 843 -10.75 -22.07 2.00
C ALA A 843 -10.34 -22.61 3.36
N GLY A 844 -10.86 -22.00 4.44
CA GLY A 844 -10.63 -22.45 5.80
C GLY A 844 -9.21 -22.24 6.35
N PRO A 845 -8.91 -22.82 7.51
CA PRO A 845 -7.63 -22.61 8.19
C PRO A 845 -6.48 -23.33 7.50
N THR A 846 -5.30 -22.73 7.59
CA THR A 846 -4.08 -23.43 7.18
C THR A 846 -3.77 -24.62 8.09
N ARG A 847 -2.91 -25.53 7.63
CA ARG A 847 -2.51 -26.69 8.43
C ARG A 847 -1.81 -26.25 9.72
N ASN A 848 -0.92 -25.27 9.61
CA ASN A 848 -0.21 -24.74 10.77
C ASN A 848 -1.16 -24.08 11.77
N ALA A 849 -2.23 -23.41 11.32
CA ALA A 849 -3.22 -22.83 12.22
C ALA A 849 -3.90 -23.87 13.11
N VAL A 850 -4.33 -24.98 12.52
CA VAL A 850 -4.92 -26.10 13.29
C VAL A 850 -3.89 -26.72 14.25
N LEU A 851 -2.65 -26.93 13.80
CA LEU A 851 -1.62 -27.57 14.63
C LEU A 851 -1.15 -26.69 15.79
N TYR A 852 -0.99 -25.37 15.59
CA TYR A 852 -0.66 -24.45 16.66
C TYR A 852 -1.82 -24.28 17.65
N ALA A 853 -3.07 -24.26 17.16
CA ALA A 853 -4.23 -24.27 18.03
C ALA A 853 -4.24 -25.55 18.88
N LEU A 854 -4.13 -26.74 18.27
CA LEU A 854 -4.03 -28.00 19.01
C LEU A 854 -2.92 -27.96 20.07
N ARG A 855 -1.73 -27.48 19.69
CA ARG A 855 -0.58 -27.36 20.59
C ARG A 855 -0.86 -26.46 21.80
N ALA A 856 -1.52 -25.31 21.59
CA ALA A 856 -1.89 -24.39 22.66
C ALA A 856 -2.92 -24.99 23.65
N TYR A 857 -3.85 -25.83 23.17
CA TYR A 857 -4.90 -26.44 23.99
C TYR A 857 -4.47 -27.70 24.75
N LEU A 858 -3.27 -28.25 24.51
CA LEU A 858 -2.81 -29.48 25.17
C LEU A 858 -2.79 -29.38 26.71
N ASP A 859 -2.54 -28.19 27.26
CA ASP A 859 -2.53 -27.99 28.71
C ASP A 859 -3.94 -27.88 29.29
N GLU A 860 -4.87 -27.28 28.56
CA GLU A 860 -6.29 -27.25 28.92
C GLU A 860 -6.87 -28.66 28.94
N LEU A 861 -6.63 -29.44 27.88
CA LEU A 861 -7.01 -30.86 27.82
C LEU A 861 -6.38 -31.67 28.95
N GLY A 862 -5.11 -31.41 29.28
CA GLY A 862 -4.42 -32.06 30.39
C GLY A 862 -5.07 -31.79 31.74
N ARG A 863 -5.50 -30.55 32.01
CA ARG A 863 -6.23 -30.19 33.24
C ARG A 863 -7.62 -30.83 33.27
N GLY A 864 -8.35 -30.81 32.15
CA GLY A 864 -9.66 -31.42 32.04
C GLY A 864 -9.66 -32.94 32.19
N ALA A 865 -8.54 -33.59 31.86
CA ALA A 865 -8.32 -35.02 32.06
C ALA A 865 -8.24 -35.42 33.53
N GLU A 866 -7.75 -34.54 34.42
CA GLU A 866 -7.75 -34.82 35.87
C GLU A 866 -9.16 -34.84 36.48
N LEU A 867 -10.15 -34.33 35.75
CA LEU A 867 -11.57 -34.34 36.13
C LEU A 867 -12.35 -35.52 35.53
N SER A 868 -11.69 -36.39 34.74
CA SER A 868 -12.26 -37.62 34.16
C SER A 868 -12.47 -38.69 35.25
N SER A 869 -13.35 -39.66 34.98
CA SER A 869 -13.47 -40.83 35.86
C SER A 869 -12.30 -41.82 35.67
N GLU A 870 -11.60 -41.74 34.52
CA GLU A 870 -10.40 -42.52 34.18
C GLU A 870 -9.18 -41.62 33.87
N PRO A 871 -8.69 -40.83 34.85
CA PRO A 871 -7.69 -39.80 34.61
C PRO A 871 -6.33 -40.36 34.13
N GLU A 872 -5.98 -41.59 34.52
CA GLU A 872 -4.74 -42.25 34.05
C GLU A 872 -4.81 -42.59 32.56
N ALA A 873 -5.92 -43.17 32.10
CA ALA A 873 -6.10 -43.52 30.69
C ALA A 873 -6.04 -42.27 29.81
N MET A 874 -6.71 -41.21 30.25
CA MET A 874 -6.74 -39.93 29.54
C MET A 874 -5.37 -39.24 29.54
N ARG A 875 -4.61 -39.31 30.64
CA ARG A 875 -3.21 -38.82 30.68
C ARG A 875 -2.30 -39.54 29.69
N VAL A 876 -2.43 -40.87 29.58
CA VAL A 876 -1.65 -41.66 28.61
C VAL A 876 -1.98 -41.26 27.18
N LEU A 877 -3.28 -41.09 26.87
CA LEU A 877 -3.73 -40.62 25.55
C LEU A 877 -3.14 -39.24 25.23
N LEU A 878 -3.32 -38.26 26.12
CA LEU A 878 -2.88 -36.87 25.91
C LEU A 878 -1.35 -36.73 25.86
N LYS A 879 -0.61 -37.58 26.57
CA LYS A 879 0.86 -37.64 26.45
C LYS A 879 1.28 -38.02 25.03
N LYS A 880 0.68 -39.07 24.47
CA LYS A 880 0.98 -39.50 23.09
C LYS A 880 0.52 -38.47 22.06
N LEU A 881 -0.62 -37.82 22.28
CA LEU A 881 -1.10 -36.72 21.43
C LEU A 881 -0.09 -35.57 21.44
N ARG A 882 0.41 -35.18 22.62
CA ARG A 882 1.44 -34.13 22.76
C ARG A 882 2.71 -34.48 22.00
N GLU A 883 3.19 -35.72 22.13
CA GLU A 883 4.36 -36.22 21.38
C GLU A 883 4.13 -36.10 19.86
N ARG A 884 2.99 -36.58 19.34
CA ARG A 884 2.65 -36.48 17.91
C ARG A 884 2.53 -35.03 17.43
N THR A 885 1.88 -34.15 18.21
CA THR A 885 1.74 -32.74 17.85
C THR A 885 3.10 -32.05 17.81
N HIS A 886 3.98 -32.32 18.78
CA HIS A 886 5.33 -31.76 18.81
C HIS A 886 6.23 -32.26 17.67
N GLU A 887 6.00 -33.47 17.16
CA GLU A 887 6.68 -33.99 15.96
C GLU A 887 6.20 -33.29 14.68
N ARG A 888 4.91 -32.91 14.62
CA ARG A 888 4.29 -32.28 13.45
C ARG A 888 4.54 -30.77 13.35
N ILE A 889 4.63 -30.08 14.48
CA ILE A 889 4.84 -28.63 14.51
C ILE A 889 5.80 -28.21 15.63
N ALA A 890 6.76 -27.37 15.27
CA ALA A 890 7.73 -26.81 16.21
C ALA A 890 7.04 -25.89 17.23
N ALA A 891 7.74 -25.60 18.34
CA ALA A 891 7.29 -24.58 19.28
C ALA A 891 7.18 -23.21 18.58
N PRO A 892 6.16 -22.40 18.94
CA PRO A 892 5.91 -21.15 18.27
C PRO A 892 7.02 -20.14 18.54
N VAL A 893 7.41 -19.43 17.49
CA VAL A 893 8.41 -18.35 17.47
C VAL A 893 7.80 -17.11 16.81
N GLU A 894 8.56 -16.02 16.68
CA GLU A 894 8.07 -14.78 16.06
C GLU A 894 7.52 -14.98 14.63
N ASP A 895 8.10 -15.90 13.86
CA ASP A 895 7.66 -16.21 12.50
C ASP A 895 6.40 -17.10 12.45
N SER A 896 5.95 -17.69 13.58
CA SER A 896 4.85 -18.67 13.60
C SER A 896 3.50 -18.04 13.29
N PHE A 897 3.17 -16.89 13.89
CA PHE A 897 1.92 -16.20 13.61
C PHE A 897 1.79 -15.76 12.14
N PRO A 898 2.72 -14.99 11.55
CA PRO A 898 2.64 -14.70 10.11
C PRO A 898 2.82 -15.95 9.22
N GLY A 899 3.42 -17.02 9.76
CA GLY A 899 3.62 -18.28 9.08
C GLY A 899 2.34 -19.11 8.91
N GLU A 900 1.34 -18.95 9.77
CA GLU A 900 0.04 -19.64 9.65
C GLU A 900 -1.00 -18.85 8.83
N MET A 901 -0.89 -17.53 8.76
CA MET A 901 -2.00 -16.67 8.28
C MET A 901 -2.32 -16.91 6.79
N PRO A 902 -3.60 -17.12 6.42
CA PRO A 902 -4.07 -17.27 5.04
C PRO A 902 -3.76 -16.07 4.13
N ASN A 903 -4.03 -14.83 4.54
CA ASN A 903 -3.70 -13.65 3.73
C ASN A 903 -2.21 -13.55 3.39
N VAL A 904 -1.36 -14.11 4.25
CA VAL A 904 0.09 -14.08 4.04
C VAL A 904 0.50 -14.96 2.86
N VAL A 905 -0.34 -15.87 2.36
CA VAL A 905 -0.10 -16.56 1.08
C VAL A 905 0.02 -15.55 -0.06
N ALA A 906 -0.92 -14.61 -0.18
CA ALA A 906 -0.86 -13.54 -1.17
C ALA A 906 0.32 -12.58 -0.89
N ALA A 907 0.51 -12.21 0.37
CA ALA A 907 1.59 -11.31 0.77
C ALA A 907 2.99 -11.88 0.55
N ARG A 908 3.17 -13.20 0.68
CA ARG A 908 4.46 -13.88 0.48
C ARG A 908 4.93 -13.71 -0.95
N LEU A 909 4.03 -13.79 -1.92
CA LEU A 909 4.33 -13.46 -3.32
C LEU A 909 4.74 -11.99 -3.47
N SER A 910 3.92 -11.06 -2.98
CA SER A 910 4.22 -9.62 -3.07
C SER A 910 5.57 -9.28 -2.45
N ASN A 911 5.86 -9.83 -1.27
CA ASN A 911 7.11 -9.58 -0.55
C ASN A 911 8.32 -10.20 -1.26
N TYR A 912 8.22 -11.45 -1.70
CA TYR A 912 9.33 -12.15 -2.33
C TYR A 912 9.71 -11.53 -3.68
N PHE A 913 8.71 -11.10 -4.47
CA PHE A 913 8.90 -10.55 -5.82
C PHE A 913 8.84 -9.01 -5.89
N ASP A 914 8.72 -8.32 -4.76
CA ASP A 914 8.59 -6.84 -4.65
C ASP A 914 7.39 -6.26 -5.43
N LEU A 915 6.27 -6.96 -5.42
CA LEU A 915 5.02 -6.46 -5.98
C LEU A 915 4.34 -5.52 -4.98
N ARG A 916 3.82 -4.41 -5.48
CA ARG A 916 3.24 -3.29 -4.71
C ARG A 916 1.81 -2.92 -5.14
N GLY A 917 1.25 -3.64 -6.11
CA GLY A 917 -0.19 -3.68 -6.33
C GLY A 917 -0.92 -4.23 -5.11
N LEU A 918 -2.25 -4.30 -5.17
CA LEU A 918 -3.02 -4.89 -4.09
C LEU A 918 -2.69 -6.38 -3.96
N ASN A 919 -2.70 -6.90 -2.73
CA ASN A 919 -2.79 -8.34 -2.49
C ASN A 919 -4.00 -8.64 -1.61
N ILE A 920 -4.63 -9.79 -1.85
CA ILE A 920 -5.90 -10.17 -1.22
C ILE A 920 -6.00 -11.70 -1.17
N ALA A 921 -6.48 -12.23 -0.05
CA ALA A 921 -7.00 -13.58 0.03
C ALA A 921 -8.53 -13.55 0.14
N VAL A 922 -9.18 -14.59 -0.37
CA VAL A 922 -10.64 -14.72 -0.37
C VAL A 922 -11.05 -16.15 -0.03
N ASP A 923 -12.08 -16.29 0.80
CA ASP A 923 -12.71 -17.56 1.14
C ASP A 923 -14.16 -17.57 0.64
N ALA A 924 -14.44 -18.51 -0.25
CA ALA A 924 -15.78 -18.84 -0.73
C ALA A 924 -15.97 -20.37 -0.73
N GLY A 925 -15.33 -21.07 0.21
CA GLY A 925 -15.34 -22.53 0.25
C GLY A 925 -14.68 -23.13 -0.99
N GLU A 926 -15.32 -24.13 -1.59
CA GLU A 926 -14.81 -24.79 -2.82
C GLU A 926 -14.71 -23.82 -4.02
N GLU A 927 -15.46 -22.70 -4.02
CA GLU A 927 -15.47 -21.68 -5.08
C GLU A 927 -14.42 -20.56 -4.87
N SER A 928 -13.49 -20.71 -3.92
CA SER A 928 -12.54 -19.65 -3.57
C SER A 928 -11.68 -19.18 -4.76
N LEU A 929 -11.29 -20.08 -5.66
CA LEU A 929 -10.54 -19.73 -6.87
C LEU A 929 -11.39 -18.91 -7.86
N ASP A 930 -12.64 -19.31 -8.06
CA ASP A 930 -13.56 -18.60 -8.95
C ASP A 930 -13.80 -17.17 -8.44
N ARG A 931 -13.99 -17.04 -7.13
CA ARG A 931 -14.09 -15.72 -6.49
C ARG A 931 -12.82 -14.90 -6.68
N ALA A 932 -11.64 -15.51 -6.62
CA ALA A 932 -10.38 -14.83 -6.89
C ALA A 932 -10.31 -14.31 -8.34
N PHE A 933 -10.78 -15.07 -9.34
CA PHE A 933 -10.89 -14.58 -10.71
C PHE A 933 -11.86 -13.39 -10.84
N GLU A 934 -13.03 -13.45 -10.19
CA GLU A 934 -13.99 -12.35 -10.21
C GLU A 934 -13.42 -11.06 -9.61
N LEU A 935 -12.70 -11.15 -8.49
CA LEU A 935 -12.06 -10.00 -7.87
C LEU A 935 -10.93 -9.44 -8.75
N ALA A 936 -10.09 -10.30 -9.32
CA ALA A 936 -9.05 -9.90 -10.25
C ALA A 936 -9.63 -9.17 -11.47
N ARG A 937 -10.73 -9.68 -12.04
CA ARG A 937 -11.45 -9.03 -13.14
C ARG A 937 -11.85 -7.61 -12.79
N ARG A 938 -12.50 -7.42 -11.63
CA ARG A 938 -12.91 -6.08 -11.16
C ARG A 938 -11.72 -5.12 -11.11
N TYR A 939 -10.59 -5.51 -10.55
CA TYR A 939 -9.44 -4.60 -10.45
C TYR A 939 -8.74 -4.32 -11.79
N LEU A 940 -8.78 -5.26 -12.74
CA LEU A 940 -8.29 -5.05 -14.11
C LEU A 940 -9.19 -4.11 -14.91
N GLU A 941 -10.52 -4.27 -14.83
CA GLU A 941 -11.50 -3.45 -15.56
C GLU A 941 -11.57 -2.00 -15.05
N PHE A 942 -11.30 -1.77 -13.77
CA PHE A 942 -11.17 -0.41 -13.22
C PHE A 942 -9.76 0.19 -13.42
N GLY A 943 -8.83 -0.56 -14.04
CA GLY A 943 -7.49 -0.07 -14.36
C GLY A 943 -6.54 0.06 -13.18
N ASP A 944 -6.86 -0.54 -12.04
CA ASP A 944 -5.98 -0.55 -10.87
C ASP A 944 -4.79 -1.49 -11.02
N LEU A 945 -5.01 -2.56 -11.79
CA LEU A 945 -4.03 -3.53 -12.16
C LEU A 945 -3.85 -3.54 -13.67
N ASP A 946 -2.60 -3.69 -14.08
CA ASP A 946 -2.22 -4.07 -15.44
C ASP A 946 -2.20 -5.60 -15.57
N LEU A 947 -1.81 -6.29 -14.50
CA LEU A 947 -1.66 -7.74 -14.44
C LEU A 947 -2.11 -8.23 -13.06
N ALA A 948 -2.91 -9.30 -13.04
CA ALA A 948 -3.31 -9.97 -11.81
C ALA A 948 -2.71 -11.39 -11.77
N LEU A 949 -2.05 -11.70 -10.67
CA LEU A 949 -1.63 -13.06 -10.32
C LEU A 949 -2.76 -13.68 -9.50
N VAL A 950 -3.53 -14.57 -10.11
CA VAL A 950 -4.71 -15.22 -9.52
C VAL A 950 -4.34 -16.63 -9.12
N ALA A 951 -4.59 -17.03 -7.88
CA ALA A 951 -4.19 -18.34 -7.39
C ALA A 951 -5.27 -19.05 -6.60
N GLY A 952 -5.22 -20.38 -6.60
CA GLY A 952 -6.02 -21.24 -5.73
C GLY A 952 -5.07 -22.19 -5.00
N VAL A 953 -5.20 -22.29 -3.68
CA VAL A 953 -4.25 -23.05 -2.87
C VAL A 953 -4.89 -23.73 -1.66
N ASN A 954 -4.67 -25.03 -1.55
CA ASN A 954 -4.98 -25.81 -0.36
C ASN A 954 -3.74 -26.58 0.11
N GLY A 955 -3.48 -26.53 1.41
CA GLY A 955 -2.39 -27.26 2.06
C GLY A 955 -2.84 -27.99 3.32
N ASN A 956 -4.15 -28.05 3.58
CA ASN A 956 -4.70 -28.68 4.77
C ASN A 956 -5.43 -29.97 4.40
N THR A 957 -4.91 -31.07 4.94
CA THR A 957 -5.43 -32.44 4.78
C THR A 957 -5.51 -33.17 6.12
N LEU A 958 -5.50 -32.41 7.22
CA LEU A 958 -5.71 -32.99 8.55
C LEU A 958 -7.08 -33.67 8.63
N ALA A 959 -7.17 -34.73 9.44
CA ALA A 959 -8.33 -35.63 9.44
C ALA A 959 -9.62 -34.88 9.81
N GLY A 960 -9.57 -34.06 10.85
CA GLY A 960 -10.68 -33.25 11.31
C GLY A 960 -11.08 -32.15 10.34
N TRP A 961 -10.15 -31.61 9.55
CA TRP A 961 -10.50 -30.69 8.46
C TRP A 961 -11.21 -31.42 7.32
N ARG A 962 -10.73 -32.60 6.92
CA ARG A 962 -11.36 -33.43 5.88
C ARG A 962 -12.77 -33.85 6.29
N GLU A 963 -12.94 -34.25 7.55
CA GLU A 963 -14.25 -34.60 8.12
C GLU A 963 -15.21 -33.41 8.11
N LEU A 964 -14.78 -32.25 8.62
CA LEU A 964 -15.62 -31.05 8.68
C LEU A 964 -16.08 -30.58 7.29
N ILE A 965 -15.19 -30.61 6.30
CA ILE A 965 -15.54 -30.25 4.92
C ILE A 965 -16.49 -31.28 4.30
N ALA A 966 -16.26 -32.58 4.52
CA ALA A 966 -17.15 -33.62 4.01
C ALA A 966 -18.58 -33.51 4.58
N GLU A 967 -18.70 -33.15 5.86
CA GLU A 967 -19.98 -32.86 6.51
C GLU A 967 -20.69 -31.66 5.89
N ALA A 968 -19.97 -30.55 5.70
CA ALA A 968 -20.53 -29.32 5.15
C ALA A 968 -20.92 -29.44 3.68
N ALA A 969 -20.13 -30.16 2.89
CA ALA A 969 -20.32 -30.32 1.44
C ALA A 969 -21.26 -31.49 1.07
N GLY A 970 -21.82 -32.22 2.04
CA GLY A 970 -22.76 -33.32 1.79
C GLY A 970 -22.12 -34.54 1.12
N GLY A 971 -20.84 -34.82 1.38
CA GLY A 971 -20.12 -35.99 0.88
C GLY A 971 -19.31 -35.80 -0.40
N THR A 972 -18.74 -34.61 -0.63
CA THR A 972 -17.75 -34.38 -1.72
C THR A 972 -16.46 -35.17 -1.48
N ALA A 973 -15.65 -35.30 -2.53
CA ALA A 973 -14.32 -35.91 -2.41
C ALA A 973 -13.48 -35.12 -1.39
N PRO A 974 -12.73 -35.81 -0.51
CA PRO A 974 -11.98 -35.12 0.52
C PRO A 974 -10.93 -34.17 -0.08
N PRO A 975 -10.63 -33.03 0.59
CA PRO A 975 -9.71 -32.04 0.06
C PRO A 975 -8.30 -32.62 -0.12
N ALA A 976 -7.64 -32.24 -1.23
CA ALA A 976 -6.27 -32.59 -1.57
C ALA A 976 -5.37 -31.34 -1.57
N GLU A 977 -4.06 -31.54 -1.42
CA GLU A 977 -3.07 -30.45 -1.43
C GLU A 977 -2.69 -30.06 -2.85
N GLY A 978 -2.59 -28.77 -3.12
CA GLY A 978 -2.15 -28.26 -4.40
C GLY A 978 -2.20 -26.73 -4.46
N ALA A 979 -1.42 -26.17 -5.38
CA ALA A 979 -1.50 -24.76 -5.73
C ALA A 979 -1.53 -24.59 -7.25
N PHE A 980 -2.39 -23.69 -7.72
CA PHE A 980 -2.41 -23.19 -9.09
C PHE A 980 -2.21 -21.67 -9.07
N LEU A 981 -1.48 -21.15 -10.06
CA LEU A 981 -1.24 -19.73 -10.25
C LEU A 981 -1.47 -19.38 -11.71
N PHE A 982 -2.26 -18.35 -11.97
CA PHE A 982 -2.62 -17.85 -13.29
C PHE A 982 -2.21 -16.39 -13.41
N ALA A 983 -1.70 -16.00 -14.57
CA ALA A 983 -1.48 -14.61 -14.93
C ALA A 983 -2.63 -14.14 -15.82
N VAL A 984 -3.37 -13.16 -15.33
CA VAL A 984 -4.58 -12.62 -15.95
C VAL A 984 -4.38 -11.14 -16.28
N THR A 985 -4.74 -10.73 -17.48
CA THR A 985 -4.67 -9.33 -17.90
C THR A 985 -5.73 -8.99 -18.93
N ARG A 986 -5.86 -7.71 -19.26
CA ARG A 986 -6.66 -7.22 -20.37
C ARG A 986 -6.07 -7.68 -21.70
N ARG A 987 -6.91 -8.03 -22.67
CA ARG A 987 -6.45 -8.48 -24.00
C ARG A 987 -5.57 -7.45 -24.70
N SER A 988 -5.90 -6.17 -24.60
CA SER A 988 -5.09 -5.05 -25.12
C SER A 988 -3.69 -5.04 -24.52
N PHE A 989 -3.59 -5.21 -23.21
CA PHE A 989 -2.31 -5.26 -22.50
C PHE A 989 -1.48 -6.48 -22.94
N ALA A 990 -2.12 -7.65 -23.10
CA ALA A 990 -1.46 -8.84 -23.61
C ALA A 990 -0.88 -8.63 -25.02
N ILE A 991 -1.66 -8.05 -25.93
CA ILE A 991 -1.23 -7.73 -27.30
C ILE A 991 -0.07 -6.72 -27.29
N GLU A 992 -0.20 -5.63 -26.51
CA GLU A 992 0.80 -4.56 -26.39
C GLU A 992 2.16 -5.11 -25.94
N HIS A 993 2.16 -6.07 -25.00
CA HIS A 993 3.36 -6.62 -24.40
C HIS A 993 3.80 -7.97 -25.01
N GLY A 994 3.15 -8.41 -26.10
CA GLY A 994 3.48 -9.67 -26.78
C GLY A 994 3.29 -10.91 -25.90
N LEU A 995 2.37 -10.85 -24.94
CA LEU A 995 2.02 -11.99 -24.08
C LEU A 995 1.17 -13.00 -24.87
N PRO A 996 1.42 -14.30 -24.71
CA PRO A 996 0.54 -15.31 -25.32
C PRO A 996 -0.85 -15.24 -24.70
N VAL A 997 -1.88 -15.49 -25.50
CA VAL A 997 -3.26 -15.65 -25.03
C VAL A 997 -3.57 -17.13 -25.00
N LEU A 998 -3.65 -17.72 -23.80
CA LEU A 998 -3.93 -19.14 -23.60
C LEU A 998 -5.44 -19.41 -23.58
N ALA A 999 -6.21 -18.52 -22.97
CA ALA A 999 -7.66 -18.59 -22.89
C ALA A 999 -8.26 -17.19 -22.71
N ASP A 1000 -9.47 -16.99 -23.24
CA ASP A 1000 -10.35 -15.88 -22.86
C ASP A 1000 -11.10 -16.23 -21.56
N LEU A 1001 -11.25 -15.26 -20.65
CA LEU A 1001 -12.11 -15.39 -19.48
C LEU A 1001 -13.58 -15.07 -19.78
N ASP A 1002 -13.86 -14.46 -20.94
CA ASP A 1002 -15.21 -14.04 -21.34
C ASP A 1002 -15.76 -14.87 -22.52
N ASP A 1003 -16.81 -15.65 -22.28
CA ASP A 1003 -17.91 -15.78 -23.26
C ASP A 1003 -19.20 -15.18 -22.66
N PRO A 1004 -19.56 -13.94 -23.03
CA PRO A 1004 -20.81 -13.30 -22.62
C PRO A 1004 -22.08 -14.05 -23.04
N ALA A 1005 -22.02 -14.99 -24.01
CA ALA A 1005 -23.15 -15.80 -24.45
C ALA A 1005 -23.57 -16.89 -23.44
N ALA A 1006 -22.68 -17.27 -22.50
CA ALA A 1006 -22.98 -18.27 -21.46
C ALA A 1006 -23.81 -17.72 -20.27
N ARG A 1007 -24.02 -16.40 -20.20
CA ARG A 1007 -24.66 -15.72 -19.04
C ARG A 1007 -26.19 -15.94 -18.91
N THR A 1008 -26.81 -16.84 -19.68
CA THR A 1008 -28.28 -17.04 -19.66
C THR A 1008 -28.78 -18.36 -19.06
N SER A 1009 -27.92 -19.21 -18.48
CA SER A 1009 -28.39 -20.38 -17.75
C SER A 1009 -27.51 -20.71 -16.54
N THR A 1010 -28.04 -20.43 -15.35
CA THR A 1010 -27.83 -21.18 -14.10
C THR A 1010 -26.47 -21.86 -13.89
N GLY A 1011 -25.63 -21.26 -13.02
CA GLY A 1011 -24.70 -21.99 -12.15
C GLY A 1011 -23.26 -22.08 -12.63
N GLY A 1012 -22.35 -21.47 -11.86
CA GLY A 1012 -20.91 -21.77 -11.79
C GLY A 1012 -20.09 -21.48 -13.05
N LEU A 1013 -18.97 -20.79 -12.89
CA LEU A 1013 -17.84 -20.97 -13.81
C LEU A 1013 -17.47 -22.47 -13.75
N ARG A 1014 -17.68 -23.19 -14.85
CA ARG A 1014 -17.16 -24.55 -15.03
C ARG A 1014 -15.97 -24.51 -15.97
#